data_AF-A0A5B2TB41-F1
#
_entry.id   AF-A0A5B2TB41-F1
#
_cell.length_a   1.000
_cell.length_b   1.000
_cell.length_c   1.000
_cell.angle_alpha   90.00
_cell.angle_beta   90.00
_cell.angle_gamma   90.00
#
_symmetry.space_group_name_H-M   'P 1'
#
loop_
_entity.id
_entity.type
_entity.pdbx_description
1 polymer ?
#
loop_
_entity_poly.entity_id
_entity_poly.type
_entity_poly.pdbx_seq_one_letter_code
_entity_poly.pdbx_strand_id
1 'polypeptide(L)'
;MAKKIAWLTPLGPHSDIGAHSLCVVEAMHRRAPDYDCEVALFVQPNGSIYRSTTPRFPLDESFDPAMLSLFDVPVLNIGNNQENHLVINQIALQQGGIIVVHDIVMQHYLAWSIFEKAKRPGRYVDIMAEHYGVRALDVLEVSGITFSDQPTRYAPWDTPHAFSFPLIEPFLQRARAVVVHSQFAADIVAQITDRPQLRLFLPSDKKAAPKRQPTEGAPITFAALGHISSAKHIHYCIEAFRDSALLRDKAQMLIVGGANDSDYIAYLQQLVREGNLAQWVRFEFNVSEERLFEVKAETDVFVNIRYPNTESASGSLAEQMACGAPVIVYDSGCYRELPDETVLKIRDLSSSDPLRHRMEELAADPALRLQYGLKALRYGQDRTADAYARQFLDYISEPNFEERSRLSLPAPPYPELGWLKPALGNLLVDPLPVPWFARGGNTPRFASLARLEGLDLLRYLALSVFQRSLPKHGMRRASMILAGQPRHKVSLCCGRIGFLLSICQSERVLQPAEIDFENDALALAVIEAVRPDLFIDICYRAVLGRLPFEGEVDRYLQRVTRDQAGSIVAEFAASEECRQRGMQRDMLHGLRELAERINALQPSRSAEGAVLPVDKEVLLGDLASSGLFTNGWHEAEVEGIWSCSRRAVISFATTLEDKETALLIRLQMRLAAIEWSGPQTVVANINGEDVARQVVNSGERFVFDVPLLEQDLSEVLLTLIIERTIRLAEHLPNGDQRELGLFLYGVSVVKP
;
A
#
# COMPACT_ATOMS: atom_id res chain seq x y z
N MET A 1 31.27 -20.84 18.69
CA MET A 1 30.84 -20.02 19.85
C MET A 1 29.37 -20.29 19.98
N ALA A 2 28.88 -20.43 21.21
CA ALA A 2 27.48 -20.73 21.43
C ALA A 2 26.57 -19.67 20.79
N LYS A 3 25.61 -20.12 19.99
CA LYS A 3 24.65 -19.27 19.25
C LYS A 3 23.65 -18.64 20.23
N LYS A 4 23.50 -17.32 20.20
CA LYS A 4 22.74 -16.57 21.22
C LYS A 4 21.34 -16.22 20.73
N ILE A 5 20.34 -16.69 21.47
CA ILE A 5 18.93 -16.53 21.17
C ILE A 5 18.30 -15.53 22.15
N ALA A 6 17.73 -14.44 21.62
CA ALA A 6 16.95 -13.47 22.39
C ALA A 6 15.44 -13.71 22.13
N TRP A 7 14.73 -14.24 23.12
CA TRP A 7 13.31 -14.59 23.00
C TRP A 7 12.42 -13.51 23.62
N LEU A 8 11.84 -12.65 22.79
CA LEU A 8 10.96 -11.53 23.17
C LEU A 8 9.51 -12.01 23.28
N THR A 9 8.89 -11.80 24.45
CA THR A 9 7.55 -12.32 24.77
C THR A 9 6.89 -11.56 25.94
N PRO A 10 5.55 -11.48 26.03
CA PRO A 10 4.89 -11.37 27.34
C PRO A 10 5.24 -12.60 28.17
N LEU A 11 5.29 -12.50 29.50
CA LEU A 11 5.55 -13.66 30.37
C LEU A 11 4.68 -13.65 31.64
N GLY A 12 3.37 -13.47 31.48
CA GLY A 12 2.38 -13.46 32.57
C GLY A 12 1.05 -14.12 32.16
N PRO A 13 0.17 -14.43 33.13
CA PRO A 13 -1.07 -15.17 32.88
C PRO A 13 -2.11 -14.38 32.06
N HIS A 14 -1.91 -13.07 31.93
CA HIS A 14 -2.70 -12.19 31.06
C HIS A 14 -2.41 -12.37 29.55
N SER A 15 -1.47 -13.26 29.18
CA SER A 15 -1.25 -13.69 27.80
C SER A 15 -0.98 -15.20 27.71
N ASP A 16 -1.76 -15.91 26.89
CA ASP A 16 -1.52 -17.33 26.59
C ASP A 16 -0.17 -17.56 25.89
N ILE A 17 0.30 -16.56 25.13
CA ILE A 17 1.60 -16.53 24.47
C ILE A 17 2.73 -16.55 25.52
N GLY A 18 2.49 -16.04 26.72
CA GLY A 18 3.43 -16.13 27.84
C GLY A 18 3.58 -17.54 28.40
N ALA A 19 2.51 -18.33 28.45
CA ALA A 19 2.58 -19.74 28.83
C ALA A 19 3.25 -20.60 27.74
N HIS A 20 2.92 -20.34 26.47
CA HIS A 20 3.65 -20.89 25.31
C HIS A 20 5.15 -20.62 25.43
N SER A 21 5.56 -19.35 25.53
CA SER A 21 6.97 -18.97 25.58
C SER A 21 7.71 -19.53 26.79
N LEU A 22 7.06 -19.61 27.96
CA LEU A 22 7.66 -20.22 29.14
C LEU A 22 8.02 -21.69 28.89
N CYS A 23 7.06 -22.52 28.48
CA CYS A 23 7.31 -23.95 28.30
C CYS A 23 8.32 -24.23 27.16
N VAL A 24 8.23 -23.48 26.06
CA VAL A 24 9.15 -23.57 24.92
C VAL A 24 10.57 -23.18 25.31
N VAL A 25 10.76 -22.05 26.00
CA VAL A 25 12.11 -21.59 26.35
C VAL A 25 12.73 -22.46 27.45
N GLU A 26 11.96 -22.98 28.41
CA GLU A 26 12.50 -23.96 29.36
C GLU A 26 12.87 -25.29 28.68
N ALA A 27 12.16 -25.70 27.62
CA ALA A 27 12.56 -26.84 26.79
C ALA A 27 13.83 -26.54 25.97
N MET A 28 13.96 -25.35 25.38
CA MET A 28 15.18 -24.92 24.70
C MET A 28 16.36 -24.84 25.67
N HIS A 29 16.17 -24.33 26.89
CA HIS A 29 17.22 -24.25 27.91
C HIS A 29 17.72 -25.63 28.35
N ARG A 30 16.82 -26.63 28.46
CA ARG A 30 17.22 -28.04 28.70
C ARG A 30 18.01 -28.65 27.55
N ARG A 31 17.73 -28.23 26.30
CA ARG A 31 18.41 -28.71 25.08
C ARG A 31 19.63 -27.88 24.68
N ALA A 32 19.87 -26.74 25.31
CA ALA A 32 20.94 -25.81 24.96
C ALA A 32 22.35 -26.46 24.84
N PRO A 33 22.74 -27.45 25.68
CA PRO A 33 24.00 -28.16 25.51
C PRO A 33 24.10 -29.04 24.25
N ASP A 34 22.97 -29.53 23.72
CA ASP A 34 22.93 -30.40 22.53
C ASP A 34 23.24 -29.63 21.23
N TYR A 35 23.08 -28.30 21.24
CA TYR A 35 23.09 -27.43 20.05
C TYR A 35 24.18 -26.32 20.04
N ASP A 36 25.05 -26.27 21.05
CA ASP A 36 25.97 -25.12 21.30
C ASP A 36 25.23 -23.78 21.22
N CYS A 37 24.22 -23.56 22.08
CA CYS A 37 23.45 -22.32 22.11
C CYS A 37 23.17 -21.78 23.51
N GLU A 38 22.90 -20.48 23.61
CA GLU A 38 22.47 -19.78 24.83
C GLU A 38 21.09 -19.14 24.57
N VAL A 39 20.19 -19.15 25.57
CA VAL A 39 18.85 -18.55 25.46
C VAL A 39 18.59 -17.54 26.57
N ALA A 40 18.11 -16.36 26.20
CA ALA A 40 17.72 -15.29 27.10
C ALA A 40 16.26 -14.87 26.85
N LEU A 41 15.48 -14.70 27.93
CA LEU A 41 14.13 -14.17 27.88
C LEU A 41 14.15 -12.64 27.93
N PHE A 42 13.43 -11.99 27.02
CA PHE A 42 13.15 -10.55 27.05
C PHE A 42 11.66 -10.37 27.31
N VAL A 43 11.33 -9.93 28.52
CA VAL A 43 9.99 -10.03 29.09
C VAL A 43 9.30 -8.68 29.10
N GLN A 44 8.22 -8.54 28.32
CA GLN A 44 7.26 -7.46 28.53
C GLN A 44 6.33 -7.85 29.69
N PRO A 45 6.31 -7.12 30.82
CA PRO A 45 5.43 -7.42 31.93
C PRO A 45 4.02 -6.86 31.68
N ASN A 46 2.99 -7.67 31.91
CA ASN A 46 1.62 -7.21 32.08
C ASN A 46 1.04 -7.90 33.33
N GLY A 47 0.82 -7.14 34.40
CA GLY A 47 0.41 -7.68 35.70
C GLY A 47 1.47 -8.56 36.35
N SER A 48 1.07 -9.73 36.85
CA SER A 48 1.98 -10.73 37.39
C SER A 48 2.79 -11.42 36.28
N ILE A 49 3.97 -11.95 36.63
CA ILE A 49 4.84 -12.66 35.70
C ILE A 49 5.18 -14.05 36.20
N TYR A 50 5.21 -15.02 35.29
CA TYR A 50 5.56 -16.39 35.60
C TYR A 50 7.02 -16.49 36.08
N ARG A 51 7.30 -17.48 36.94
CA ARG A 51 8.68 -17.87 37.28
C ARG A 51 9.25 -18.64 36.11
N SER A 52 10.52 -18.37 35.77
CA SER A 52 11.28 -19.14 34.80
C SER A 52 12.66 -19.44 35.37
N THR A 53 13.21 -20.58 34.97
CA THR A 53 14.61 -20.97 35.21
C THR A 53 15.61 -20.26 34.29
N THR A 54 15.15 -19.68 33.18
CA THR A 54 16.01 -19.02 32.17
C THR A 54 16.31 -17.56 32.55
N PRO A 55 17.53 -17.04 32.30
CA PRO A 55 17.86 -15.64 32.52
C PRO A 55 16.89 -14.69 31.80
N ARG A 56 16.45 -13.63 32.50
CA ARG A 56 15.43 -12.69 32.02
C ARG A 56 15.90 -11.25 32.05
N PHE A 57 15.50 -10.49 31.04
CA PHE A 57 15.74 -9.06 30.89
C PHE A 57 14.37 -8.34 30.77
N PRO A 58 14.20 -7.14 31.35
CA PRO A 58 12.97 -6.37 31.19
C PRO A 58 12.88 -5.84 29.75
N LEU A 59 11.66 -5.82 29.21
CA LEU A 59 11.33 -5.25 27.91
C LEU A 59 10.22 -4.21 28.07
N ASP A 60 10.64 -2.98 28.39
CA ASP A 60 9.78 -1.80 28.52
C ASP A 60 10.19 -0.70 27.54
N GLU A 61 9.49 0.44 27.51
CA GLU A 61 9.72 1.53 26.55
C GLU A 61 11.08 2.25 26.70
N SER A 62 11.88 1.93 27.73
CA SER A 62 13.26 2.40 27.89
C SER A 62 14.31 1.45 27.33
N PHE A 63 13.92 0.24 26.91
CA PHE A 63 14.83 -0.75 26.32
C PHE A 63 15.44 -0.22 25.01
N ASP A 64 16.78 -0.18 24.94
CA ASP A 64 17.50 0.12 23.70
C ASP A 64 17.52 -1.11 22.78
N PRO A 65 16.86 -1.07 21.61
CA PRO A 65 16.87 -2.18 20.67
C PRO A 65 18.29 -2.54 20.18
N ALA A 66 19.25 -1.61 20.22
CA ALA A 66 20.64 -1.91 19.83
C ALA A 66 21.25 -3.08 20.63
N MET A 67 20.77 -3.34 21.86
CA MET A 67 21.17 -4.50 22.68
C MET A 67 20.90 -5.85 22.01
N LEU A 68 19.94 -5.95 21.08
CA LEU A 68 19.67 -7.18 20.35
C LEU A 68 20.74 -7.50 19.29
N SER A 69 21.64 -6.57 18.97
CA SER A 69 22.83 -6.86 18.14
C SER A 69 23.86 -7.76 18.85
N LEU A 70 23.71 -7.98 20.15
CA LEU A 70 24.52 -8.92 20.95
C LEU A 70 24.04 -10.39 20.83
N PHE A 71 22.99 -10.63 20.02
CA PHE A 71 22.35 -11.94 19.84
C PHE A 71 22.25 -12.29 18.35
N ASP A 72 22.63 -13.52 18.00
CA ASP A 72 22.57 -14.01 16.61
C ASP A 72 21.12 -14.20 16.14
N VAL A 73 20.23 -14.58 17.05
CA VAL A 73 18.84 -14.95 16.77
C VAL A 73 17.87 -14.17 17.68
N PRO A 74 17.48 -12.94 17.31
CA PRO A 74 16.31 -12.28 17.91
C PRO A 74 15.02 -12.96 17.42
N VAL A 75 14.18 -13.38 18.36
CA VAL A 75 12.90 -14.07 18.14
C VAL A 75 11.80 -13.26 18.81
N LEU A 76 10.76 -12.88 18.06
CA LEU A 76 9.76 -11.93 18.50
C LEU A 76 8.35 -12.52 18.39
N ASN A 77 7.71 -12.74 19.53
CA ASN A 77 6.34 -13.27 19.59
C ASN A 77 5.36 -12.10 19.43
N ILE A 78 4.91 -11.86 18.19
CA ILE A 78 3.96 -10.79 17.88
C ILE A 78 2.53 -11.22 18.23
N GLY A 79 1.73 -10.26 18.65
CA GLY A 79 0.33 -10.45 19.02
C GLY A 79 -0.43 -9.13 18.98
N ASN A 80 -1.75 -9.21 18.80
CA ASN A 80 -2.61 -8.07 18.50
C ASN A 80 -3.09 -7.29 19.74
N ASN A 81 -2.89 -7.85 20.95
CA ASN A 81 -3.14 -7.13 22.20
C ASN A 81 -1.97 -6.21 22.57
N GLN A 82 -2.22 -4.90 22.66
CA GLN A 82 -1.21 -3.89 22.92
C GLN A 82 -0.56 -4.03 24.31
N GLU A 83 -1.31 -4.34 25.37
CA GLU A 83 -0.78 -4.43 26.75
C GLU A 83 0.31 -5.50 26.88
N ASN A 84 0.13 -6.63 26.19
CA ASN A 84 1.04 -7.76 26.20
C ASN A 84 2.17 -7.64 25.16
N HIS A 85 1.98 -6.92 24.04
CA HIS A 85 2.92 -6.94 22.90
C HIS A 85 3.48 -5.60 22.46
N LEU A 86 3.13 -4.47 23.11
CA LEU A 86 3.58 -3.12 22.76
C LEU A 86 5.04 -3.02 22.27
N VAL A 87 6.01 -3.28 23.15
CA VAL A 87 7.43 -3.10 22.85
C VAL A 87 7.93 -4.17 21.88
N ILE A 88 7.42 -5.40 22.01
CA ILE A 88 7.78 -6.53 21.13
C ILE A 88 7.42 -6.22 19.68
N ASN A 89 6.21 -5.73 19.45
CA ASN A 89 5.72 -5.34 18.12
C ASN A 89 6.50 -4.13 17.60
N GLN A 90 6.80 -3.14 18.44
CA GLN A 90 7.63 -1.99 18.06
C GLN A 90 9.03 -2.41 17.58
N ILE A 91 9.68 -3.37 18.26
CA ILE A 91 10.98 -3.91 17.85
C ILE A 91 10.85 -4.80 16.60
N ALA A 92 9.78 -5.60 16.47
CA ALA A 92 9.53 -6.40 15.26
C ALA A 92 9.46 -5.53 14.00
N LEU A 93 8.83 -4.36 14.11
CA LEU A 93 8.75 -3.37 13.05
C LEU A 93 10.09 -2.63 12.86
N GLN A 94 10.74 -2.18 13.94
CA GLN A 94 11.97 -1.39 13.85
C GLN A 94 13.24 -2.19 13.50
N GLN A 95 13.41 -3.40 13.99
CA GLN A 95 14.62 -4.22 13.80
C GLN A 95 14.38 -5.53 13.05
N GLY A 96 13.22 -6.15 13.24
CA GLY A 96 12.94 -7.47 12.68
C GLY A 96 13.66 -8.60 13.42
N GLY A 97 13.61 -9.80 12.86
CA GLY A 97 14.14 -11.02 13.48
C GLY A 97 13.40 -12.26 12.98
N ILE A 98 13.40 -13.35 13.75
CA ILE A 98 12.42 -14.43 13.55
C ILE A 98 11.09 -13.96 14.15
N ILE A 99 10.06 -13.82 13.33
CA ILE A 99 8.73 -13.37 13.78
C ILE A 99 7.87 -14.60 14.06
N VAL A 100 7.48 -14.81 15.32
CA VAL A 100 6.51 -15.84 15.71
C VAL A 100 5.12 -15.23 15.68
N VAL A 101 4.34 -15.65 14.68
CA VAL A 101 3.00 -15.13 14.39
C VAL A 101 1.98 -15.89 15.23
N HIS A 102 1.52 -15.27 16.33
CA HIS A 102 0.40 -15.80 17.13
C HIS A 102 -0.94 -15.25 16.63
N ASP A 103 -1.02 -13.94 16.35
CA ASP A 103 -2.14 -13.31 15.66
C ASP A 103 -1.78 -13.01 14.20
N ILE A 104 -2.69 -13.36 13.29
CA ILE A 104 -2.62 -13.02 11.85
C ILE A 104 -3.20 -11.64 11.60
N VAL A 105 -4.19 -11.21 12.39
CA VAL A 105 -4.81 -9.88 12.31
C VAL A 105 -4.21 -8.98 13.40
N MET A 106 -3.37 -8.03 13.00
CA MET A 106 -2.65 -7.07 13.85
C MET A 106 -3.32 -5.67 13.91
N GLN A 107 -4.57 -5.60 13.42
CA GLN A 107 -5.37 -4.38 13.29
C GLN A 107 -5.57 -3.61 14.60
N HIS A 108 -5.90 -4.27 15.71
CA HIS A 108 -6.15 -3.58 16.99
C HIS A 108 -4.88 -2.95 17.52
N TYR A 109 -3.76 -3.68 17.49
CA TYR A 109 -2.46 -3.16 17.91
C TYR A 109 -2.04 -1.93 17.07
N LEU A 110 -2.14 -2.01 15.74
CA LEU A 110 -1.73 -0.89 14.88
C LEU A 110 -2.69 0.30 14.98
N ALA A 111 -4.01 0.07 15.01
CA ALA A 111 -4.98 1.12 15.23
C ALA A 111 -4.74 1.84 16.56
N TRP A 112 -4.64 1.12 17.68
CA TRP A 112 -4.32 1.70 18.98
C TRP A 112 -2.99 2.47 18.96
N SER A 113 -1.96 1.91 18.32
CA SER A 113 -0.65 2.56 18.20
C SER A 113 -0.68 3.86 17.38
N ILE A 114 -1.59 3.98 16.41
CA ILE A 114 -1.74 5.14 15.53
C ILE A 114 -2.65 6.22 16.13
N PHE A 115 -3.80 5.81 16.69
CA PHE A 115 -4.81 6.72 17.24
C PHE A 115 -4.48 7.16 18.67
N GLU A 116 -4.18 6.23 19.57
CA GLU A 116 -3.97 6.55 21.00
C GLU A 116 -2.53 6.97 21.30
N LYS A 117 -1.55 6.18 20.83
CA LYS A 117 -0.13 6.42 21.15
C LYS A 117 0.51 7.50 20.26
N ALA A 118 0.47 7.34 18.94
CA ALA A 118 1.09 8.28 18.00
C ALA A 118 0.23 9.53 17.69
N LYS A 119 -1.10 9.44 17.91
CA LYS A 119 -2.10 10.50 17.66
C LYS A 119 -2.07 11.06 16.24
N ARG A 120 -2.00 10.17 15.25
CA ARG A 120 -1.93 10.49 13.81
C ARG A 120 -2.92 9.67 12.98
N PRO A 121 -4.23 9.91 13.12
CA PRO A 121 -5.28 9.10 12.47
C PRO A 121 -5.10 8.93 10.95
N GLY A 122 -4.61 9.98 10.25
CA GLY A 122 -4.31 9.90 8.82
C GLY A 122 -3.30 8.81 8.43
N ARG A 123 -2.42 8.37 9.35
CA ARG A 123 -1.51 7.25 9.08
C ARG A 123 -2.22 5.90 8.97
N TYR A 124 -3.37 5.73 9.62
CA TYR A 124 -4.17 4.52 9.43
C TYR A 124 -4.70 4.44 7.99
N VAL A 125 -5.12 5.57 7.42
CA VAL A 125 -5.51 5.68 6.01
C VAL A 125 -4.32 5.37 5.09
N ASP A 126 -3.14 5.97 5.35
CA ASP A 126 -1.93 5.74 4.56
C ASP A 126 -1.54 4.25 4.50
N ILE A 127 -1.45 3.60 5.67
CA ILE A 127 -1.02 2.21 5.83
C ILE A 127 -2.01 1.24 5.15
N MET A 128 -3.30 1.45 5.39
CA MET A 128 -4.37 0.65 4.77
C MET A 128 -4.40 0.82 3.24
N ALA A 129 -4.17 2.05 2.73
CA ALA A 129 -4.09 2.33 1.30
C ALA A 129 -2.79 1.83 0.65
N GLU A 130 -1.70 1.70 1.41
CA GLU A 130 -0.43 1.13 0.96
C GLU A 130 -0.54 -0.38 0.72
N HIS A 131 -1.10 -1.13 1.67
CA HIS A 131 -1.21 -2.59 1.55
C HIS A 131 -2.41 -3.07 0.72
N TYR A 132 -3.54 -2.35 0.72
CA TYR A 132 -4.80 -2.86 0.13
C TYR A 132 -5.42 -1.96 -0.95
N GLY A 133 -4.87 -0.76 -1.16
CA GLY A 133 -5.34 0.19 -2.17
C GLY A 133 -6.83 0.50 -2.05
N VAL A 134 -7.54 0.43 -3.18
CA VAL A 134 -8.95 0.86 -3.29
C VAL A 134 -9.87 0.12 -2.32
N ARG A 135 -9.69 -1.19 -2.12
CA ARG A 135 -10.59 -2.01 -1.27
C ARG A 135 -10.65 -1.51 0.18
N ALA A 136 -9.54 -1.00 0.71
CA ALA A 136 -9.53 -0.40 2.05
C ALA A 136 -10.06 1.03 2.04
N LEU A 137 -9.83 1.80 0.97
CA LEU A 137 -10.31 3.17 0.85
C LEU A 137 -11.83 3.25 0.78
N ASP A 138 -12.48 2.33 0.06
CA ASP A 138 -13.95 2.19 0.06
C ASP A 138 -14.50 2.01 1.50
N VAL A 139 -13.80 1.21 2.32
CA VAL A 139 -14.18 0.94 3.72
C VAL A 139 -13.88 2.12 4.63
N LEU A 140 -12.74 2.81 4.45
CA LEU A 140 -12.35 3.99 5.24
C LEU A 140 -13.25 5.20 4.99
N GLU A 141 -13.73 5.39 3.75
CA GLU A 141 -14.71 6.41 3.42
C GLU A 141 -16.06 6.12 4.10
N VAL A 142 -16.55 4.87 4.01
CA VAL A 142 -17.82 4.45 4.62
C VAL A 142 -17.75 4.40 6.16
N SER A 143 -16.58 4.13 6.75
CA SER A 143 -16.36 4.21 8.21
C SER A 143 -16.24 5.65 8.71
N GLY A 144 -15.95 6.60 7.83
CA GLY A 144 -15.82 8.02 8.17
C GLY A 144 -14.49 8.43 8.78
N ILE A 145 -13.49 7.54 8.88
CA ILE A 145 -12.16 7.85 9.44
C ILE A 145 -11.41 8.90 8.62
N THR A 146 -11.73 9.04 7.33
CA THR A 146 -11.11 10.01 6.41
C THR A 146 -11.57 11.45 6.58
N PHE A 147 -12.61 11.73 7.38
CA PHE A 147 -13.23 13.05 7.48
C PHE A 147 -12.99 13.68 8.86
N SER A 148 -12.32 14.83 8.90
CA SER A 148 -12.06 15.58 10.14
C SER A 148 -13.26 16.39 10.64
N ASP A 149 -14.31 16.51 9.83
CA ASP A 149 -15.52 17.31 10.05
C ASP A 149 -16.79 16.46 10.30
N GLN A 150 -16.68 15.13 10.24
CA GLN A 150 -17.78 14.21 10.56
C GLN A 150 -17.37 13.22 11.67
N PRO A 151 -18.32 12.76 12.50
CA PRO A 151 -18.03 11.68 13.45
C PRO A 151 -17.71 10.38 12.69
N THR A 152 -16.69 9.66 13.15
CA THR A 152 -16.42 8.29 12.72
C THR A 152 -17.65 7.42 12.99
N ARG A 153 -18.11 6.71 11.96
CA ARG A 153 -19.35 5.91 11.98
C ARG A 153 -19.13 4.52 12.56
N TYR A 154 -17.96 3.94 12.28
CA TYR A 154 -17.44 2.74 12.92
C TYR A 154 -15.91 2.68 12.77
N ALA A 155 -15.28 1.90 13.64
CA ALA A 155 -13.88 1.53 13.53
C ALA A 155 -13.73 0.27 12.66
N PRO A 156 -12.99 0.28 11.53
CA PRO A 156 -12.85 -0.90 10.68
C PRO A 156 -12.23 -2.10 11.38
N TRP A 157 -11.33 -1.86 12.35
CA TRP A 157 -10.71 -2.91 13.17
C TRP A 157 -11.68 -3.61 14.13
N ASP A 158 -12.77 -2.93 14.54
CA ASP A 158 -13.83 -3.49 15.40
C ASP A 158 -14.95 -4.17 14.58
N THR A 159 -14.70 -4.46 13.30
CA THR A 159 -15.68 -5.07 12.37
C THR A 159 -15.05 -6.22 11.56
N PRO A 160 -15.84 -7.06 10.86
CA PRO A 160 -15.31 -8.13 10.00
C PRO A 160 -14.33 -7.66 8.91
N HIS A 161 -14.28 -6.36 8.60
CA HIS A 161 -13.25 -5.78 7.73
C HIS A 161 -11.82 -6.06 8.23
N ALA A 162 -11.60 -6.17 9.54
CA ALA A 162 -10.29 -6.47 10.11
C ALA A 162 -9.66 -7.77 9.54
N PHE A 163 -10.49 -8.76 9.22
CA PHE A 163 -10.05 -10.01 8.58
C PHE A 163 -9.70 -9.83 7.10
N SER A 164 -10.32 -8.88 6.40
CA SER A 164 -9.98 -8.53 5.01
C SER A 164 -8.69 -7.70 4.88
N PHE A 165 -8.25 -7.11 5.99
CA PHE A 165 -7.16 -6.13 6.06
C PHE A 165 -6.26 -6.40 7.28
N PRO A 166 -5.56 -7.55 7.38
CA PRO A 166 -4.91 -8.01 8.60
C PRO A 166 -3.84 -7.07 9.19
N LEU A 167 -3.17 -6.24 8.38
CA LEU A 167 -2.03 -5.38 8.75
C LEU A 167 -0.84 -6.11 9.40
N ILE A 168 -0.60 -7.36 8.98
CA ILE A 168 0.57 -8.16 9.35
C ILE A 168 1.77 -7.94 8.40
N GLU A 169 1.52 -7.40 7.22
CA GLU A 169 2.49 -7.11 6.15
C GLU A 169 3.71 -6.31 6.64
N PRO A 170 3.58 -5.24 7.47
CA PRO A 170 4.74 -4.50 7.99
C PRO A 170 5.69 -5.35 8.85
N PHE A 171 5.16 -6.35 9.56
CA PHE A 171 5.95 -7.28 10.38
C PHE A 171 6.66 -8.31 9.50
N LEU A 172 5.96 -8.85 8.50
CA LEU A 172 6.51 -9.87 7.59
C LEU A 172 7.61 -9.31 6.68
N GLN A 173 7.49 -8.07 6.21
CA GLN A 173 8.56 -7.38 5.46
C GLN A 173 9.87 -7.28 6.24
N ARG A 174 9.78 -7.18 7.58
CA ARG A 174 10.92 -7.07 8.51
C ARG A 174 11.36 -8.42 9.07
N ALA A 175 10.62 -9.50 8.83
CA ALA A 175 11.03 -10.84 9.22
C ALA A 175 12.29 -11.29 8.46
N ARG A 176 13.19 -12.01 9.14
CA ARG A 176 14.26 -12.82 8.54
C ARG A 176 13.76 -14.24 8.23
N ALA A 177 12.92 -14.76 9.13
CA ALA A 177 12.13 -15.98 8.99
C ALA A 177 10.82 -15.81 9.77
N VAL A 178 9.80 -16.61 9.44
CA VAL A 178 8.48 -16.55 10.06
C VAL A 178 8.16 -17.90 10.71
N VAL A 179 7.76 -17.90 11.97
CA VAL A 179 7.20 -19.08 12.64
C VAL A 179 5.68 -18.95 12.69
N VAL A 180 4.99 -20.01 12.29
CA VAL A 180 3.53 -20.12 12.24
C VAL A 180 3.07 -21.42 12.88
N HIS A 181 1.82 -21.48 13.34
CA HIS A 181 1.30 -22.60 14.12
C HIS A 181 0.29 -23.50 13.38
N SER A 182 0.02 -23.21 12.10
CA SER A 182 -0.91 -23.92 11.23
C SER A 182 -0.56 -23.77 9.75
N GLN A 183 -1.16 -24.61 8.87
CA GLN A 183 -1.12 -24.42 7.41
C GLN A 183 -1.86 -23.15 7.00
N PHE A 184 -3.03 -22.89 7.59
CA PHE A 184 -3.82 -21.68 7.36
C PHE A 184 -3.01 -20.39 7.54
N ALA A 185 -2.20 -20.32 8.59
CA ALA A 185 -1.28 -19.21 8.82
C ALA A 185 -0.13 -19.17 7.79
N ALA A 186 0.44 -20.34 7.45
CA ALA A 186 1.50 -20.45 6.44
C ALA A 186 1.02 -19.99 5.05
N ASP A 187 -0.20 -20.38 4.65
CA ASP A 187 -0.81 -20.04 3.37
C ASP A 187 -1.07 -18.53 3.26
N ILE A 188 -1.44 -17.85 4.36
CA ILE A 188 -1.60 -16.40 4.41
C ILE A 188 -0.24 -15.70 4.37
N VAL A 189 0.74 -16.16 5.15
CA VAL A 189 2.10 -15.59 5.15
C VAL A 189 2.77 -15.75 3.78
N ALA A 190 2.58 -16.89 3.11
CA ALA A 190 3.12 -17.17 1.77
C ALA A 190 2.53 -16.27 0.66
N GLN A 191 1.32 -15.74 0.84
CA GLN A 191 0.73 -14.74 -0.07
C GLN A 191 1.33 -13.34 0.12
N ILE A 192 1.99 -13.08 1.26
CA ILE A 192 2.54 -11.77 1.64
C ILE A 192 4.06 -11.74 1.49
N THR A 193 4.76 -12.84 1.76
CA THR A 193 6.23 -12.87 1.76
C THR A 193 6.84 -14.22 1.39
N ASP A 194 7.99 -14.12 0.74
CA ASP A 194 8.93 -15.17 0.34
C ASP A 194 9.95 -15.53 1.44
N ARG A 195 9.90 -14.90 2.62
CA ARG A 195 10.77 -15.23 3.75
C ARG A 195 10.62 -16.70 4.17
N PRO A 196 11.72 -17.39 4.56
CA PRO A 196 11.67 -18.75 5.08
C PRO A 196 10.63 -18.92 6.19
N GLN A 197 9.79 -19.95 6.07
CA GLN A 197 8.73 -20.25 7.04
C GLN A 197 9.01 -21.56 7.78
N LEU A 198 8.72 -21.59 9.08
CA LEU A 198 8.79 -22.78 9.93
C LEU A 198 7.43 -22.97 10.62
N ARG A 199 6.74 -24.09 10.33
CA ARG A 199 5.48 -24.41 10.99
C ARG A 199 5.71 -25.28 12.22
N LEU A 200 5.41 -24.76 13.41
CA LEU A 200 5.52 -25.46 14.68
C LEU A 200 4.16 -25.49 15.40
N PHE A 201 3.59 -26.67 15.66
CA PHE A 201 2.32 -26.77 16.40
C PHE A 201 2.45 -26.17 17.81
N LEU A 202 1.42 -25.47 18.30
CA LEU A 202 1.40 -25.00 19.69
C LEU A 202 1.52 -26.19 20.67
N PRO A 203 2.36 -26.09 21.72
CA PRO A 203 2.52 -27.13 22.71
C PRO A 203 1.22 -27.44 23.47
N SER A 204 0.82 -28.72 23.53
CA SER A 204 -0.32 -29.17 24.34
C SER A 204 -0.02 -29.24 25.85
N ASP A 205 1.26 -29.26 26.22
CA ASP A 205 1.80 -29.35 27.59
C ASP A 205 2.17 -27.99 28.20
N LYS A 206 1.90 -26.87 27.51
CA LYS A 206 2.21 -25.49 27.98
C LYS A 206 1.61 -25.11 29.34
N LYS A 207 0.55 -25.79 29.76
CA LYS A 207 -0.12 -25.68 31.06
C LYS A 207 -0.59 -27.06 31.48
N ALA A 208 -0.65 -27.31 32.78
CA ALA A 208 -1.21 -28.55 33.30
C ALA A 208 -2.69 -28.67 32.89
N ALA A 209 -3.05 -29.76 32.21
CA ALA A 209 -4.44 -30.15 31.99
C ALA A 209 -4.92 -31.03 33.16
N PRO A 210 -6.11 -30.78 33.74
CA PRO A 210 -6.68 -31.68 34.74
C PRO A 210 -7.01 -33.04 34.13
N LYS A 211 -6.88 -34.09 34.92
CA LYS A 211 -7.57 -35.36 34.64
C LYS A 211 -9.04 -35.18 34.99
N ARG A 212 -9.93 -35.25 34.00
CA ARG A 212 -11.38 -35.25 34.22
C ARG A 212 -11.77 -36.34 35.22
N GLN A 213 -12.73 -36.01 36.09
CA GLN A 213 -13.34 -36.93 37.03
C GLN A 213 -14.86 -36.91 36.76
N PRO A 214 -15.39 -37.82 35.93
CA PRO A 214 -16.82 -37.85 35.60
C PRO A 214 -17.65 -38.17 36.86
N THR A 215 -18.47 -37.23 37.29
CA THR A 215 -19.38 -37.43 38.43
C THR A 215 -20.59 -38.24 37.99
N GLU A 216 -20.68 -39.49 38.43
CA GLU A 216 -21.78 -40.39 38.08
C GLU A 216 -23.13 -39.83 38.57
N GLY A 217 -24.11 -39.78 37.66
CA GLY A 217 -25.44 -39.21 37.93
C GLY A 217 -25.54 -37.67 37.86
N ALA A 218 -24.44 -36.94 37.61
CA ALA A 218 -24.49 -35.49 37.40
C ALA A 218 -24.94 -35.11 35.96
N PRO A 219 -25.54 -33.92 35.76
CA PRO A 219 -25.80 -33.38 34.42
C PRO A 219 -24.49 -33.14 33.64
N ILE A 220 -24.52 -33.44 32.34
CA ILE A 220 -23.39 -33.32 31.42
C ILE A 220 -23.01 -31.84 31.28
N THR A 221 -21.76 -31.50 31.59
CA THR A 221 -21.30 -30.10 31.57
C THR A 221 -20.69 -29.74 30.23
N PHE A 222 -21.38 -28.89 29.46
CA PHE A 222 -20.81 -28.21 28.29
C PHE A 222 -20.16 -26.91 28.74
N ALA A 223 -18.96 -26.58 28.25
CA ALA A 223 -18.30 -25.31 28.60
C ALA A 223 -17.69 -24.56 27.40
N ALA A 224 -17.90 -23.24 27.37
CA ALA A 224 -17.20 -22.29 26.49
C ALA A 224 -16.26 -21.42 27.33
N LEU A 225 -14.95 -21.49 27.01
CA LEU A 225 -13.89 -20.93 27.87
C LEU A 225 -13.13 -19.74 27.25
N GLY A 226 -12.61 -18.88 28.13
CA GLY A 226 -11.79 -17.71 27.81
C GLY A 226 -12.62 -16.53 27.30
N HIS A 227 -11.95 -15.41 26.96
CA HIS A 227 -12.58 -14.12 26.66
C HIS A 227 -13.90 -14.19 25.87
N ILE A 228 -14.97 -13.57 26.39
CA ILE A 228 -16.32 -13.63 25.83
C ILE A 228 -16.47 -12.49 24.82
N SER A 229 -16.71 -12.84 23.55
CA SER A 229 -16.91 -11.87 22.47
C SER A 229 -17.74 -12.45 21.34
N SER A 230 -18.32 -11.55 20.53
CA SER A 230 -19.14 -11.87 19.34
C SER A 230 -18.59 -13.01 18.47
N ALA A 231 -17.29 -12.97 18.16
CA ALA A 231 -16.57 -13.93 17.33
C ALA A 231 -16.55 -15.38 17.86
N LYS A 232 -17.01 -15.64 19.09
CA LYS A 232 -17.16 -17.01 19.64
C LYS A 232 -18.55 -17.63 19.45
N HIS A 233 -19.53 -16.89 18.93
CA HIS A 233 -20.87 -17.41 18.61
C HIS A 233 -21.58 -18.14 19.78
N ILE A 234 -21.30 -17.72 21.02
CA ILE A 234 -21.81 -18.33 22.26
C ILE A 234 -23.35 -18.27 22.32
N HIS A 235 -23.98 -17.34 21.60
CA HIS A 235 -25.44 -17.29 21.46
C HIS A 235 -26.02 -18.60 20.92
N TYR A 236 -25.39 -19.26 19.94
CA TYR A 236 -25.87 -20.56 19.44
C TYR A 236 -25.83 -21.66 20.50
N CYS A 237 -24.96 -21.59 21.51
CA CYS A 237 -25.00 -22.52 22.66
C CYS A 237 -26.27 -22.30 23.49
N ILE A 238 -26.67 -21.04 23.70
CA ILE A 238 -27.86 -20.66 24.46
C ILE A 238 -29.12 -21.06 23.67
N GLU A 239 -29.13 -20.82 22.36
CA GLU A 239 -30.21 -21.23 21.47
C GLU A 239 -30.34 -22.75 21.35
N ALA A 240 -29.23 -23.50 21.30
CA ALA A 240 -29.28 -24.97 21.39
C ALA A 240 -29.99 -25.43 22.66
N PHE A 241 -29.75 -24.78 23.81
CA PHE A 241 -30.46 -25.04 25.07
C PHE A 241 -31.91 -24.50 25.09
N ARG A 242 -32.25 -23.48 24.30
CA ARG A 242 -33.63 -23.00 24.07
C ARG A 242 -34.44 -23.99 23.25
N ASP A 243 -33.81 -24.61 22.26
CA ASP A 243 -34.51 -25.35 21.20
C ASP A 243 -34.44 -26.88 21.40
N SER A 244 -33.53 -27.39 22.26
CA SER A 244 -33.47 -28.81 22.64
C SER A 244 -34.09 -29.12 24.02
N ALA A 245 -35.07 -30.00 24.04
CA ALA A 245 -35.53 -30.62 25.30
C ALA A 245 -34.52 -31.63 25.88
N LEU A 246 -33.73 -32.32 25.02
CA LEU A 246 -32.75 -33.32 25.44
C LEU A 246 -31.57 -32.70 26.19
N LEU A 247 -31.09 -31.52 25.76
CA LEU A 247 -30.06 -30.79 26.49
C LEU A 247 -30.56 -30.30 27.85
N ARG A 248 -31.83 -29.90 27.95
CA ARG A 248 -32.45 -29.49 29.23
C ARG A 248 -32.74 -30.65 30.19
N ASP A 249 -32.90 -31.87 29.67
CA ASP A 249 -33.02 -33.10 30.47
C ASP A 249 -31.66 -33.55 31.03
N LYS A 250 -30.59 -33.48 30.22
CA LYS A 250 -29.32 -34.18 30.52
C LYS A 250 -28.12 -33.29 30.83
N ALA A 251 -28.18 -31.99 30.58
CA ALA A 251 -26.98 -31.16 30.49
C ALA A 251 -27.13 -29.75 31.11
N GLN A 252 -25.98 -29.11 31.28
CA GLN A 252 -25.85 -27.69 31.65
C GLN A 252 -24.77 -27.03 30.77
N MET A 253 -24.85 -25.70 30.62
CA MET A 253 -23.90 -24.88 29.87
C MET A 253 -23.21 -23.89 30.80
N LEU A 254 -21.87 -23.90 30.81
CA LEU A 254 -21.05 -22.99 31.58
C LEU A 254 -20.23 -22.08 30.65
N ILE A 255 -20.42 -20.76 30.79
CA ILE A 255 -19.75 -19.74 29.98
C ILE A 255 -18.74 -19.02 30.88
N VAL A 256 -17.44 -19.26 30.68
CA VAL A 256 -16.39 -18.83 31.61
C VAL A 256 -15.34 -17.98 30.92
N GLY A 257 -15.18 -16.71 31.32
CA GLY A 257 -14.18 -15.85 30.69
C GLY A 257 -14.16 -14.39 31.12
N GLY A 258 -13.25 -13.64 30.51
CA GLY A 258 -13.17 -12.18 30.63
C GLY A 258 -14.33 -11.50 29.89
N ALA A 259 -14.75 -10.34 30.40
CA ALA A 259 -16.06 -9.75 30.15
C ALA A 259 -15.98 -8.33 29.51
N ASN A 260 -15.20 -8.16 28.45
CA ASN A 260 -14.92 -6.82 27.89
C ASN A 260 -15.89 -6.41 26.76
N ASP A 261 -16.53 -7.37 26.08
CA ASP A 261 -17.58 -7.13 25.08
C ASP A 261 -18.94 -6.96 25.77
N SER A 262 -19.17 -5.76 26.33
CA SER A 262 -20.36 -5.46 27.16
C SER A 262 -21.68 -5.75 26.46
N ASP A 263 -21.75 -5.42 25.17
CA ASP A 263 -22.98 -5.40 24.39
C ASP A 263 -23.36 -6.84 23.99
N TYR A 264 -22.36 -7.64 23.59
CA TYR A 264 -22.57 -9.06 23.39
C TYR A 264 -22.95 -9.78 24.69
N ILE A 265 -22.34 -9.42 25.83
CA ILE A 265 -22.69 -10.01 27.12
C ILE A 265 -24.12 -9.66 27.54
N ALA A 266 -24.56 -8.42 27.32
CA ALA A 266 -25.94 -8.00 27.56
C ALA A 266 -26.93 -8.80 26.68
N TYR A 267 -26.59 -9.03 25.41
CA TYR A 267 -27.35 -9.87 24.48
C TYR A 267 -27.40 -11.35 24.91
N LEU A 268 -26.26 -11.96 25.29
CA LEU A 268 -26.23 -13.34 25.81
C LEU A 268 -27.10 -13.48 27.07
N GLN A 269 -27.04 -12.52 27.99
CA GLN A 269 -27.89 -12.52 29.18
C GLN A 269 -29.39 -12.30 28.84
N GLN A 270 -29.68 -11.52 27.79
CA GLN A 270 -31.06 -11.33 27.30
C GLN A 270 -31.64 -12.64 26.76
N LEU A 271 -30.89 -13.37 25.92
CA LEU A 271 -31.30 -14.69 25.42
C LEU A 271 -31.61 -15.68 26.55
N VAL A 272 -30.79 -15.70 27.61
CA VAL A 272 -31.03 -16.57 28.78
C VAL A 272 -32.29 -16.17 29.55
N ARG A 273 -32.60 -14.87 29.67
CA ARG A 273 -33.83 -14.37 30.29
C ARG A 273 -35.06 -14.73 29.45
N GLU A 274 -35.04 -14.42 28.16
CA GLU A 274 -36.17 -14.62 27.23
C GLU A 274 -36.48 -16.12 27.05
N GLY A 275 -35.46 -16.97 26.95
CA GLY A 275 -35.61 -18.43 26.90
C GLY A 275 -35.93 -19.09 28.25
N ASN A 276 -35.99 -18.33 29.37
CA ASN A 276 -36.12 -18.85 30.74
C ASN A 276 -35.05 -19.91 31.11
N LEU A 277 -33.81 -19.74 30.62
CA LEU A 277 -32.77 -20.77 30.63
C LEU A 277 -31.84 -20.75 31.86
N ALA A 278 -32.07 -19.86 32.82
CA ALA A 278 -31.14 -19.58 33.93
C ALA A 278 -30.79 -20.78 34.85
N GLN A 279 -31.57 -21.87 34.81
CA GLN A 279 -31.23 -23.11 35.54
C GLN A 279 -30.19 -23.98 34.81
N TRP A 280 -30.11 -23.89 33.48
CA TRP A 280 -29.19 -24.66 32.64
C TRP A 280 -27.97 -23.86 32.18
N VAL A 281 -28.12 -22.56 31.90
CA VAL A 281 -27.03 -21.70 31.38
C VAL A 281 -26.51 -20.79 32.48
N ARG A 282 -25.20 -20.89 32.77
CA ARG A 282 -24.51 -20.12 33.82
C ARG A 282 -23.31 -19.37 33.26
N PHE A 283 -22.98 -18.25 33.88
CA PHE A 283 -21.81 -17.42 33.55
C PHE A 283 -20.88 -17.33 34.77
N GLU A 284 -19.58 -17.60 34.58
CA GLU A 284 -18.53 -17.32 35.58
C GLU A 284 -17.54 -16.30 34.96
N PHE A 285 -17.63 -15.05 35.37
CA PHE A 285 -16.77 -13.97 34.85
C PHE A 285 -15.47 -13.83 35.68
N ASN A 286 -14.34 -13.59 35.00
CA ASN A 286 -13.05 -13.26 35.64
C ASN A 286 -12.58 -14.25 36.74
N VAL A 287 -12.78 -15.56 36.52
CA VAL A 287 -12.32 -16.62 37.43
C VAL A 287 -10.79 -16.66 37.59
N SER A 288 -10.30 -17.22 38.70
CA SER A 288 -8.87 -17.45 38.93
C SER A 288 -8.31 -18.62 38.09
N GLU A 289 -6.98 -18.78 38.04
CA GLU A 289 -6.36 -19.92 37.34
C GLU A 289 -6.76 -21.26 37.96
N GLU A 290 -6.95 -21.31 39.28
CA GLU A 290 -7.41 -22.49 40.01
C GLU A 290 -8.85 -22.85 39.64
N ARG A 291 -9.78 -21.89 39.68
CA ARG A 291 -11.19 -22.15 39.29
C ARG A 291 -11.30 -22.49 37.81
N LEU A 292 -10.46 -21.91 36.93
CA LEU A 292 -10.39 -22.31 35.53
C LEU A 292 -9.86 -23.76 35.34
N PHE A 293 -8.98 -24.23 36.23
CA PHE A 293 -8.52 -25.62 36.25
C PHE A 293 -9.61 -26.58 36.77
N GLU A 294 -10.36 -26.20 37.80
CA GLU A 294 -11.55 -26.94 38.26
C GLU A 294 -12.61 -27.07 37.16
N VAL A 295 -13.00 -25.96 36.52
CA VAL A 295 -13.95 -25.93 35.40
C VAL A 295 -13.53 -26.89 34.27
N LYS A 296 -12.24 -26.95 33.94
CA LYS A 296 -11.71 -27.90 32.94
C LYS A 296 -11.79 -29.37 33.39
N ALA A 297 -11.75 -29.64 34.70
CA ALA A 297 -11.91 -30.98 35.27
C ALA A 297 -13.38 -31.41 35.32
N GLU A 298 -14.29 -30.45 35.58
CA GLU A 298 -15.75 -30.58 35.62
C GLU A 298 -16.37 -30.72 34.22
N THR A 299 -15.75 -30.16 33.18
CA THR A 299 -16.32 -30.11 31.82
C THR A 299 -16.34 -31.50 31.16
N ASP A 300 -17.49 -31.89 30.61
CA ASP A 300 -17.65 -33.10 29.80
C ASP A 300 -17.44 -32.88 28.30
N VAL A 301 -17.78 -31.68 27.81
CA VAL A 301 -17.69 -31.30 26.39
C VAL A 301 -17.28 -29.83 26.31
N PHE A 302 -16.23 -29.51 25.54
CA PHE A 302 -15.90 -28.12 25.25
C PHE A 302 -16.60 -27.64 23.98
N VAL A 303 -17.06 -26.39 23.99
CA VAL A 303 -17.53 -25.68 22.80
C VAL A 303 -16.57 -24.54 22.51
N ASN A 304 -15.83 -24.66 21.40
CA ASN A 304 -14.82 -23.69 20.96
C ASN A 304 -15.10 -23.31 19.51
N ILE A 305 -16.27 -22.71 19.30
CA ILE A 305 -16.61 -22.03 18.06
C ILE A 305 -15.82 -20.71 18.02
N ARG A 306 -15.19 -20.42 16.87
CA ARG A 306 -14.53 -19.15 16.61
C ARG A 306 -14.58 -18.84 15.12
N TYR A 307 -15.22 -17.72 14.77
CA TYR A 307 -15.28 -17.21 13.41
C TYR A 307 -15.49 -15.68 13.40
N PRO A 308 -14.68 -14.89 12.66
CA PRO A 308 -13.51 -15.31 11.87
C PRO A 308 -12.34 -15.79 12.74
N ASN A 309 -11.37 -16.49 12.12
CA ASN A 309 -10.15 -16.92 12.80
C ASN A 309 -9.05 -15.87 12.60
N THR A 310 -8.72 -15.14 13.67
CA THR A 310 -7.66 -14.12 13.67
C THR A 310 -6.31 -14.65 14.12
N GLU A 311 -6.28 -15.86 14.68
CA GLU A 311 -5.11 -16.48 15.31
C GLU A 311 -4.45 -17.54 14.42
N SER A 312 -3.14 -17.70 14.58
CA SER A 312 -2.30 -18.68 13.88
C SER A 312 -2.61 -20.10 14.33
N ALA A 313 -2.84 -20.33 15.62
CA ALA A 313 -3.46 -21.53 16.17
C ALA A 313 -4.16 -21.23 17.50
N SER A 314 -5.19 -22.01 17.83
CA SER A 314 -5.99 -21.78 19.03
C SER A 314 -5.34 -22.37 20.28
N GLY A 315 -4.80 -21.49 21.12
CA GLY A 315 -4.19 -21.88 22.40
C GLY A 315 -5.18 -22.50 23.38
N SER A 316 -6.44 -22.07 23.40
CA SER A 316 -7.48 -22.67 24.25
C SER A 316 -7.87 -24.07 23.76
N LEU A 317 -7.87 -24.31 22.45
CA LEU A 317 -8.18 -25.61 21.86
C LEU A 317 -7.14 -26.68 22.25
N ALA A 318 -5.85 -26.33 22.23
CA ALA A 318 -4.78 -27.22 22.67
C ALA A 318 -4.98 -27.67 24.14
N GLU A 319 -5.37 -26.74 25.03
CA GLU A 319 -5.66 -27.06 26.44
C GLU A 319 -6.91 -27.94 26.59
N GLN A 320 -7.97 -27.67 25.83
CA GLN A 320 -9.22 -28.43 25.85
C GLN A 320 -9.01 -29.88 25.36
N MET A 321 -8.23 -30.06 24.29
CA MET A 321 -7.83 -31.39 23.80
C MET A 321 -6.94 -32.12 24.81
N ALA A 322 -6.03 -31.42 25.50
CA ALA A 322 -5.19 -31.98 26.55
C ALA A 322 -5.96 -32.41 27.81
N CYS A 323 -7.19 -31.91 28.03
CA CYS A 323 -8.08 -32.39 29.10
C CYS A 323 -8.77 -33.73 28.77
N GLY A 324 -8.66 -34.23 27.53
CA GLY A 324 -9.32 -35.48 27.11
C GLY A 324 -10.85 -35.41 27.10
N ALA A 325 -11.41 -34.25 26.73
CA ALA A 325 -12.82 -34.11 26.39
C ALA A 325 -13.00 -33.96 24.86
N PRO A 326 -14.16 -34.33 24.31
CA PRO A 326 -14.57 -33.89 22.98
C PRO A 326 -14.63 -32.35 22.94
N VAL A 327 -14.22 -31.78 21.82
CA VAL A 327 -14.38 -30.35 21.52
C VAL A 327 -15.25 -30.20 20.27
N ILE A 328 -16.32 -29.40 20.36
CA ILE A 328 -17.08 -28.95 19.19
C ILE A 328 -16.43 -27.66 18.66
N VAL A 329 -16.12 -27.64 17.37
CA VAL A 329 -15.43 -26.54 16.68
C VAL A 329 -16.12 -26.18 15.37
N TYR A 330 -15.90 -24.96 14.87
CA TYR A 330 -16.29 -24.59 13.51
C TYR A 330 -15.17 -24.90 12.52
N ASP A 331 -15.53 -25.38 11.33
CA ASP A 331 -14.60 -25.85 10.30
C ASP A 331 -13.99 -24.69 9.50
N SER A 332 -13.16 -23.87 10.15
CA SER A 332 -12.46 -22.75 9.51
C SER A 332 -11.09 -22.46 10.13
N GLY A 333 -10.23 -21.80 9.35
CA GLY A 333 -8.86 -21.47 9.76
C GLY A 333 -8.07 -22.70 10.25
N CYS A 334 -7.24 -22.50 11.28
CA CYS A 334 -6.46 -23.55 11.93
C CYS A 334 -7.30 -24.70 12.53
N TYR A 335 -8.60 -24.49 12.80
CA TYR A 335 -9.50 -25.54 13.31
C TYR A 335 -9.88 -26.56 12.24
N ARG A 336 -9.82 -26.18 10.95
CA ARG A 336 -10.08 -27.08 9.79
C ARG A 336 -9.02 -28.18 9.66
N GLU A 337 -7.78 -27.91 10.05
CA GLU A 337 -6.64 -28.83 9.87
C GLU A 337 -6.63 -30.02 10.83
N LEU A 338 -7.38 -29.94 11.93
CA LEU A 338 -7.51 -31.04 12.88
C LEU A 338 -8.21 -32.24 12.21
N PRO A 339 -7.75 -33.49 12.40
CA PRO A 339 -8.44 -34.65 11.85
C PRO A 339 -9.90 -34.75 12.37
N ASP A 340 -10.86 -35.09 11.51
CA ASP A 340 -12.31 -35.12 11.81
C ASP A 340 -12.68 -36.13 12.93
N GLU A 341 -11.77 -37.02 13.31
CA GLU A 341 -11.88 -37.94 14.44
C GLU A 341 -11.34 -37.38 15.77
N THR A 342 -10.69 -36.22 15.78
CA THR A 342 -10.12 -35.59 16.99
C THR A 342 -11.02 -34.51 17.60
N VAL A 343 -11.85 -33.85 16.78
CA VAL A 343 -12.81 -32.80 17.16
C VAL A 343 -14.10 -32.93 16.36
N LEU A 344 -15.23 -32.49 16.91
CA LEU A 344 -16.52 -32.50 16.21
C LEU A 344 -16.68 -31.18 15.46
N LYS A 345 -16.54 -31.23 14.13
CA LYS A 345 -16.71 -30.05 13.27
C LYS A 345 -18.17 -29.78 12.95
N ILE A 346 -18.57 -28.51 13.05
CA ILE A 346 -19.73 -27.94 12.38
C ILE A 346 -19.28 -27.06 11.21
N ARG A 347 -20.07 -27.03 10.13
CA ARG A 347 -19.71 -26.44 8.83
C ARG A 347 -20.63 -25.29 8.39
N ASP A 348 -21.57 -24.94 9.26
CA ASP A 348 -22.58 -23.91 9.04
C ASP A 348 -22.80 -23.15 10.36
N LEU A 349 -23.00 -21.84 10.24
CA LEU A 349 -23.28 -20.86 11.30
C LEU A 349 -24.42 -19.90 10.87
N SER A 350 -25.35 -20.35 10.03
CA SER A 350 -26.59 -19.64 9.70
C SER A 350 -27.69 -19.82 10.75
N SER A 351 -27.60 -20.86 11.58
CA SER A 351 -28.48 -21.12 12.71
C SER A 351 -27.77 -21.89 13.83
N SER A 352 -28.47 -22.08 14.95
CA SER A 352 -28.02 -22.93 16.07
C SER A 352 -28.12 -24.44 15.77
N ASP A 353 -28.84 -24.87 14.72
CA ASP A 353 -29.14 -26.28 14.45
C ASP A 353 -27.89 -27.18 14.34
N PRO A 354 -26.82 -26.81 13.62
CA PRO A 354 -25.63 -27.66 13.48
C PRO A 354 -24.93 -27.87 14.83
N LEU A 355 -24.88 -26.84 15.66
CA LEU A 355 -24.30 -26.90 17.01
C LEU A 355 -25.18 -27.74 17.94
N ARG A 356 -26.50 -27.49 17.94
CA ARG A 356 -27.47 -28.23 18.74
C ARG A 356 -27.37 -29.73 18.47
N HIS A 357 -27.36 -30.17 17.21
CA HIS A 357 -27.25 -31.59 16.88
C HIS A 357 -25.94 -32.22 17.40
N ARG A 358 -24.79 -31.53 17.32
CA ARG A 358 -23.53 -32.03 17.92
C ARG A 358 -23.56 -32.08 19.44
N MET A 359 -24.24 -31.14 20.08
CA MET A 359 -24.45 -31.16 21.53
C MET A 359 -25.40 -32.30 21.93
N GLU A 360 -26.45 -32.56 21.16
CA GLU A 360 -27.42 -33.65 21.39
C GLU A 360 -26.79 -35.04 21.19
N GLU A 361 -25.98 -35.23 20.13
CA GLU A 361 -25.15 -36.43 19.92
C GLU A 361 -24.27 -36.72 21.14
N LEU A 362 -23.48 -35.72 21.59
CA LEU A 362 -22.58 -35.88 22.72
C LEU A 362 -23.30 -35.96 24.07
N ALA A 363 -24.52 -35.43 24.21
CA ALA A 363 -25.34 -35.62 25.40
C ALA A 363 -25.94 -37.04 25.45
N ALA A 364 -26.30 -37.61 24.30
CA ALA A 364 -26.88 -38.94 24.19
C ALA A 364 -25.85 -40.07 24.38
N ASP A 365 -24.63 -39.94 23.86
CA ASP A 365 -23.65 -41.03 23.79
C ASP A 365 -22.35 -40.78 24.61
N PRO A 366 -22.19 -41.44 25.79
CA PRO A 366 -20.97 -41.38 26.58
C PRO A 366 -19.74 -42.06 25.93
N ALA A 367 -19.94 -43.07 25.09
CA ALA A 367 -18.85 -43.75 24.38
C ALA A 367 -18.29 -42.84 23.26
N LEU A 368 -19.15 -42.08 22.59
CA LEU A 368 -18.73 -41.03 21.64
C LEU A 368 -17.90 -39.93 22.33
N ARG A 369 -18.32 -39.47 23.52
CA ARG A 369 -17.53 -38.53 24.34
C ARG A 369 -16.14 -39.10 24.66
N LEU A 370 -16.06 -40.35 25.11
CA LEU A 370 -14.80 -41.03 25.43
C LEU A 370 -13.92 -41.22 24.18
N GLN A 371 -14.50 -41.62 23.05
CA GLN A 371 -13.77 -41.84 21.79
C GLN A 371 -13.06 -40.55 21.33
N TYR A 372 -13.79 -39.44 21.27
CA TYR A 372 -13.23 -38.16 20.85
C TYR A 372 -12.19 -37.64 21.84
N GLY A 373 -12.45 -37.72 23.16
CA GLY A 373 -11.48 -37.33 24.18
C GLY A 373 -10.16 -38.10 24.10
N LEU A 374 -10.19 -39.42 23.89
CA LEU A 374 -8.98 -40.24 23.71
C LEU A 374 -8.21 -39.92 22.41
N LYS A 375 -8.92 -39.55 21.33
CA LYS A 375 -8.28 -39.15 20.06
C LYS A 375 -7.68 -37.74 20.15
N ALA A 376 -8.35 -36.82 20.86
CA ALA A 376 -7.83 -35.49 21.16
C ALA A 376 -6.54 -35.54 22.00
N LEU A 377 -6.49 -36.38 23.05
CA LEU A 377 -5.26 -36.63 23.81
C LEU A 377 -4.12 -37.15 22.93
N ARG A 378 -4.39 -38.18 22.10
CA ARG A 378 -3.39 -38.76 21.19
C ARG A 378 -2.83 -37.74 20.20
N TYR A 379 -3.66 -36.84 19.68
CA TYR A 379 -3.21 -35.77 18.79
C TYR A 379 -2.21 -34.82 19.47
N GLY A 380 -2.30 -34.62 20.79
CA GLY A 380 -1.35 -33.81 21.56
C GLY A 380 -0.02 -34.51 21.87
N GLN A 381 0.06 -35.85 21.86
CA GLN A 381 1.21 -36.58 22.44
C GLN A 381 2.58 -36.23 21.81
N ASP A 382 2.62 -35.98 20.50
CA ASP A 382 3.86 -35.59 19.79
C ASP A 382 4.02 -34.06 19.63
N ARG A 383 3.08 -33.27 20.18
CA ARG A 383 3.01 -31.79 20.06
C ARG A 383 3.36 -31.13 21.39
N THR A 384 4.54 -31.48 21.91
CA THR A 384 5.06 -30.98 23.19
C THR A 384 5.97 -29.77 23.03
N ALA A 385 6.24 -29.07 24.14
CA ALA A 385 7.21 -27.98 24.19
C ALA A 385 8.62 -28.45 23.86
N ASP A 386 8.95 -29.71 24.18
CA ASP A 386 10.21 -30.36 23.78
C ASP A 386 10.28 -30.58 22.26
N ALA A 387 9.20 -31.08 21.65
CA ALA A 387 9.13 -31.25 20.20
C ALA A 387 9.20 -29.90 19.46
N TYR A 388 8.58 -28.85 19.99
CA TYR A 388 8.68 -27.47 19.49
C TYR A 388 10.13 -26.98 19.57
N ALA A 389 10.73 -27.03 20.78
CA ALA A 389 12.08 -26.54 21.03
C ALA A 389 13.10 -27.24 20.14
N ARG A 390 13.03 -28.57 20.02
CA ARG A 390 13.91 -29.35 19.15
C ARG A 390 13.79 -28.91 17.69
N GLN A 391 12.59 -28.85 17.12
CA GLN A 391 12.39 -28.45 15.71
C GLN A 391 12.84 -27.00 15.43
N PHE A 392 12.68 -26.09 16.39
CA PHE A 392 13.18 -24.73 16.27
C PHE A 392 14.72 -24.66 16.32
N LEU A 393 15.34 -25.39 17.26
CA LEU A 393 16.79 -25.48 17.40
C LEU A 393 17.45 -26.17 16.20
N ASP A 394 16.83 -27.24 15.67
CA ASP A 394 17.18 -27.89 14.39
C ASP A 394 17.22 -26.86 13.25
N TYR A 395 16.14 -26.09 13.07
CA TYR A 395 16.00 -25.10 12.00
C TYR A 395 17.05 -23.97 12.05
N ILE A 396 17.29 -23.35 13.22
CA ILE A 396 18.30 -22.29 13.34
C ILE A 396 19.74 -22.84 13.27
N SER A 397 19.93 -24.15 13.30
CA SER A 397 21.21 -24.85 13.18
C SER A 397 21.51 -25.35 11.77
N GLU A 398 20.58 -25.18 10.82
CA GLU A 398 20.87 -25.38 9.39
C GLU A 398 22.05 -24.50 8.95
N PRO A 399 23.04 -25.00 8.19
CA PRO A 399 24.19 -24.20 7.74
C PRO A 399 23.78 -22.92 6.99
N ASN A 400 22.74 -23.01 6.16
CA ASN A 400 22.20 -21.90 5.37
C ASN A 400 21.41 -20.88 6.21
N PHE A 401 21.17 -21.12 7.49
CA PHE A 401 20.46 -20.18 8.37
C PHE A 401 21.21 -18.84 8.48
N GLU A 402 22.54 -18.85 8.55
CA GLU A 402 23.33 -17.61 8.61
C GLU A 402 23.28 -16.81 7.31
N GLU A 403 23.24 -17.46 6.15
CA GLU A 403 23.07 -16.77 4.87
C GLU A 403 21.69 -16.12 4.76
N ARG A 404 20.64 -16.85 5.19
CA ARG A 404 19.26 -16.33 5.28
C ARG A 404 19.14 -15.18 6.29
N SER A 405 19.83 -15.24 7.43
CA SER A 405 19.72 -14.21 8.49
C SER A 405 20.48 -12.92 8.17
N ARG A 406 21.49 -12.97 7.28
CA ARG A 406 22.25 -11.83 6.76
C ARG A 406 21.57 -11.07 5.62
N LEU A 407 20.41 -11.53 5.13
CA LEU A 407 19.64 -10.84 4.09
C LEU A 407 19.32 -9.39 4.49
N SER A 408 19.59 -8.44 3.60
CA SER A 408 19.28 -7.03 3.82
C SER A 408 17.77 -6.84 3.99
N LEU A 409 17.36 -6.41 5.19
CA LEU A 409 15.97 -6.08 5.47
C LEU A 409 15.66 -4.66 4.93
N PRO A 410 14.44 -4.41 4.41
CA PRO A 410 14.04 -3.08 3.96
C PRO A 410 14.05 -2.08 5.13
N ALA A 411 14.16 -0.78 4.84
CA ALA A 411 14.11 0.26 5.87
C ALA A 411 12.86 0.12 6.77
N PRO A 412 12.94 0.43 8.08
CA PRO A 412 11.80 0.29 8.99
C PRO A 412 10.53 0.98 8.45
N PRO A 413 9.37 0.31 8.46
CA PRO A 413 8.11 0.92 8.08
C PRO A 413 7.70 1.98 9.11
N TYR A 414 7.05 3.04 8.63
CA TYR A 414 6.43 4.10 9.44
C TYR A 414 7.30 4.71 10.57
N PRO A 415 8.59 5.01 10.34
CA PRO A 415 9.53 5.44 11.39
C PRO A 415 9.08 6.73 12.09
N GLU A 416 8.30 7.58 11.42
CA GLU A 416 7.74 8.80 11.98
C GLU A 416 6.72 8.54 13.10
N LEU A 417 6.15 7.34 13.24
CA LEU A 417 5.29 6.98 14.36
C LEU A 417 6.05 6.92 15.71
N GLY A 418 7.38 7.06 15.69
CA GLY A 418 8.19 7.36 16.88
C GLY A 418 8.18 6.24 17.92
N TRP A 419 7.98 5.00 17.46
CA TRP A 419 7.66 3.86 18.31
C TRP A 419 8.68 3.60 19.44
N LEU A 420 9.96 3.78 19.17
CA LEU A 420 11.05 3.75 20.16
C LEU A 420 11.93 4.98 19.95
N LYS A 421 12.61 5.45 21.00
CA LYS A 421 13.63 6.51 20.89
C LYS A 421 14.83 5.96 20.11
N PRO A 422 15.38 6.70 19.13
CA PRO A 422 16.66 6.34 18.53
C PRO A 422 17.76 6.31 19.59
N ALA A 423 18.64 5.31 19.53
CA ALA A 423 19.85 5.30 20.34
C ALA A 423 20.70 6.55 20.03
N LEU A 424 20.99 7.35 21.06
CA LEU A 424 21.80 8.57 20.94
C LEU A 424 23.28 8.21 20.79
N GLY A 425 23.65 7.68 19.62
CA GLY A 425 24.93 7.01 19.43
C GLY A 425 25.42 6.81 18.00
N ASN A 426 24.99 7.64 17.03
CA ASN A 426 25.76 8.07 15.84
C ASN A 426 24.86 8.76 14.80
N LEU A 427 24.73 10.10 14.89
CA LEU A 427 24.32 10.94 13.76
C LEU A 427 24.82 12.38 13.90
N LEU A 428 26.11 12.53 14.23
CA LEU A 428 26.87 13.71 13.81
C LEU A 428 27.25 13.51 12.33
N VAL A 429 26.34 13.88 11.44
CA VAL A 429 26.65 14.24 10.05
C VAL A 429 26.02 15.60 9.80
N ASP A 430 26.78 16.46 9.14
CA ASP A 430 26.60 17.91 9.09
C ASP A 430 25.48 18.35 8.10
N PRO A 431 25.18 19.67 7.91
CA PRO A 431 23.92 20.11 7.33
C PRO A 431 23.72 19.79 5.84
N LEU A 432 22.46 19.97 5.41
CA LEU A 432 21.96 19.80 4.04
C LEU A 432 22.91 20.34 2.96
N PRO A 433 23.13 19.54 1.90
CA PRO A 433 22.80 20.04 0.57
C PRO A 433 21.90 19.08 -0.24
N VAL A 434 21.12 19.67 -1.15
CA VAL A 434 20.26 18.95 -2.12
C VAL A 434 21.11 18.44 -3.29
N PRO A 435 21.02 17.15 -3.65
CA PRO A 435 20.43 16.81 -4.95
C PRO A 435 19.62 15.50 -4.92
N TRP A 436 18.29 15.59 -4.77
CA TRP A 436 17.38 14.43 -4.65
C TRP A 436 17.03 13.76 -5.99
N PHE A 437 17.58 14.23 -7.13
CA PHE A 437 17.20 13.77 -8.48
C PHE A 437 18.16 12.75 -9.10
N ALA A 438 19.29 12.44 -8.45
CA ALA A 438 20.40 11.68 -9.06
C ALA A 438 20.42 10.17 -8.74
N ARG A 439 19.28 9.48 -8.93
CA ARG A 439 19.19 8.01 -9.18
C ARG A 439 17.74 7.64 -9.53
N GLY A 440 17.56 6.86 -10.60
CA GLY A 440 16.23 6.48 -11.08
C GLY A 440 15.51 5.50 -10.15
N GLY A 441 14.19 5.64 -10.05
CA GLY A 441 13.29 4.69 -9.40
C GLY A 441 12.94 4.97 -7.94
N ASN A 442 11.98 5.86 -7.71
CA ASN A 442 10.84 5.62 -6.79
C ASN A 442 9.81 6.78 -6.80
N THR A 443 8.56 6.47 -6.43
CA THR A 443 7.46 7.46 -6.32
C THR A 443 7.53 8.28 -5.02
N PRO A 444 7.03 9.54 -5.00
CA PRO A 444 7.06 10.40 -3.80
C PRO A 444 6.24 9.87 -2.60
N ARG A 445 6.67 10.18 -1.37
CA ARG A 445 5.98 9.78 -0.12
C ARG A 445 4.92 10.80 0.32
N PHE A 446 3.82 10.28 0.87
CA PHE A 446 2.56 11.01 1.12
C PHE A 446 2.65 12.21 2.09
N ALA A 447 3.50 12.14 3.13
CA ALA A 447 3.55 13.16 4.19
C ALA A 447 3.91 14.59 3.70
N SER A 448 4.63 14.69 2.58
CA SER A 448 4.98 15.98 1.97
C SER A 448 3.81 16.60 1.19
N LEU A 449 2.86 15.77 0.72
CA LEU A 449 1.86 16.15 -0.28
C LEU A 449 0.70 16.98 0.32
N ALA A 450 0.39 16.80 1.59
CA ALA A 450 -0.64 17.54 2.31
C ALA A 450 -0.29 19.01 2.62
N ARG A 451 0.91 19.48 2.22
CA ARG A 451 1.39 20.86 2.46
C ARG A 451 1.76 21.60 1.17
N LEU A 452 1.55 21.00 0.01
CA LEU A 452 1.97 21.60 -1.25
C LEU A 452 1.14 22.85 -1.58
N GLU A 453 1.83 23.93 -1.92
CA GLU A 453 1.24 25.13 -2.49
C GLU A 453 0.98 24.88 -3.99
N GLY A 454 0.17 25.72 -4.65
CA GLY A 454 -0.49 25.36 -5.92
C GLY A 454 0.46 24.92 -7.05
N LEU A 455 1.68 25.44 -7.08
CA LEU A 455 2.71 25.04 -8.04
C LEU A 455 3.23 23.62 -7.80
N ASP A 456 3.48 23.19 -6.57
CA ASP A 456 3.99 21.84 -6.31
C ASP A 456 2.92 20.75 -6.44
N LEU A 457 1.63 21.11 -6.28
CA LEU A 457 0.53 20.22 -6.66
C LEU A 457 0.47 20.02 -8.18
N LEU A 458 0.70 21.08 -8.97
CA LEU A 458 0.91 20.99 -10.42
C LEU A 458 2.18 20.17 -10.76
N ARG A 459 3.30 20.37 -10.05
CA ARG A 459 4.54 19.60 -10.24
C ARG A 459 4.32 18.10 -10.02
N TYR A 460 3.54 17.73 -9.00
CA TYR A 460 3.19 16.33 -8.71
C TYR A 460 2.24 15.74 -9.77
N LEU A 461 1.27 16.51 -10.26
CA LEU A 461 0.37 16.07 -11.35
C LEU A 461 1.15 15.82 -12.65
N ALA A 462 2.16 16.65 -12.98
CA ALA A 462 3.08 16.39 -14.10
C ALA A 462 3.77 15.02 -13.92
N LEU A 463 4.54 14.86 -12.85
CA LEU A 463 5.38 13.69 -12.58
C LEU A 463 4.57 12.39 -12.46
N SER A 464 3.30 12.47 -12.02
CA SER A 464 2.39 11.33 -11.97
C SER A 464 2.03 10.79 -13.35
N VAL A 465 1.91 11.65 -14.37
CA VAL A 465 1.42 11.27 -15.69
C VAL A 465 2.57 11.00 -16.67
N PHE A 466 3.78 11.54 -16.42
CA PHE A 466 4.97 11.29 -17.26
C PHE A 466 5.48 9.85 -17.30
N GLN A 467 5.07 8.96 -16.40
CA GLN A 467 5.45 7.53 -16.44
C GLN A 467 4.63 6.72 -17.48
N ARG A 468 4.41 7.33 -18.65
CA ARG A 468 3.90 6.86 -19.97
C ARG A 468 2.66 5.96 -20.07
N SER A 469 2.23 5.28 -19.01
CA SER A 469 1.00 4.48 -18.97
C SER A 469 0.55 4.18 -17.54
N LEU A 470 -0.24 5.07 -16.93
CA LEU A 470 -0.87 4.78 -15.63
C LEU A 470 -1.93 3.68 -15.78
N PRO A 471 -1.87 2.57 -15.02
CA PRO A 471 -2.99 1.64 -14.88
C PRO A 471 -4.22 2.35 -14.27
N LYS A 472 -5.42 1.75 -14.40
CA LYS A 472 -6.67 2.29 -13.82
C LYS A 472 -6.56 2.66 -12.32
N HIS A 473 -5.67 2.00 -11.59
CA HIS A 473 -5.37 2.29 -10.18
C HIS A 473 -4.61 3.61 -9.96
N GLY A 474 -3.69 3.98 -10.87
CA GLY A 474 -2.94 5.24 -10.82
C GLY A 474 -3.85 6.46 -11.04
N MET A 475 -4.73 6.37 -12.04
CA MET A 475 -5.80 7.36 -12.28
C MET A 475 -6.64 7.59 -11.01
N ARG A 476 -7.15 6.51 -10.40
CA ARG A 476 -7.89 6.60 -9.12
C ARG A 476 -7.07 7.23 -8.01
N ARG A 477 -5.77 6.91 -7.89
CA ARG A 477 -4.89 7.46 -6.84
C ARG A 477 -4.73 8.98 -6.95
N ALA A 478 -4.57 9.51 -8.17
CA ALA A 478 -4.57 10.95 -8.42
C ALA A 478 -5.91 11.59 -8.02
N SER A 479 -7.03 11.05 -8.48
CA SER A 479 -8.36 11.61 -8.18
C SER A 479 -8.75 11.54 -6.68
N MET A 480 -8.16 10.62 -5.90
CA MET A 480 -8.34 10.57 -4.44
C MET A 480 -7.45 11.59 -3.70
N ILE A 481 -6.21 11.84 -4.18
CA ILE A 481 -5.35 12.91 -3.64
C ILE A 481 -6.01 14.29 -3.83
N LEU A 482 -6.68 14.51 -4.97
CA LEU A 482 -7.42 15.75 -5.25
C LEU A 482 -8.66 15.92 -4.35
N ALA A 483 -9.27 14.84 -3.85
CA ALA A 483 -10.42 14.90 -2.96
C ALA A 483 -10.07 15.34 -1.52
N GLY A 484 -8.85 15.03 -1.06
CA GLY A 484 -8.36 15.35 0.30
C GLY A 484 -7.76 16.75 0.47
N GLN A 485 -7.69 17.56 -0.59
CA GLN A 485 -7.07 18.89 -0.59
C GLN A 485 -8.10 20.02 -0.34
N PRO A 486 -7.69 21.19 0.19
CA PRO A 486 -8.60 22.32 0.38
C PRO A 486 -9.24 22.73 -0.96
N ARG A 487 -10.56 22.52 -1.09
CA ARG A 487 -11.28 22.50 -2.38
C ARG A 487 -10.93 23.65 -3.33
N HIS A 488 -10.79 24.87 -2.80
CA HIS A 488 -10.41 26.05 -3.56
C HIS A 488 -9.03 25.96 -4.24
N LYS A 489 -8.02 25.37 -3.58
CA LYS A 489 -6.70 25.13 -4.18
C LYS A 489 -6.82 24.15 -5.35
N VAL A 490 -7.68 23.15 -5.23
CA VAL A 490 -7.95 22.14 -6.26
C VAL A 490 -8.67 22.77 -7.47
N SER A 491 -9.71 23.58 -7.23
CA SER A 491 -10.41 24.31 -8.30
C SER A 491 -9.47 25.28 -9.04
N LEU A 492 -8.60 26.00 -8.33
CA LEU A 492 -7.59 26.89 -8.92
C LEU A 492 -6.56 26.12 -9.77
N CYS A 493 -6.12 24.94 -9.33
CA CYS A 493 -5.25 24.08 -10.12
C CYS A 493 -5.97 23.54 -11.37
N CYS A 494 -7.24 23.15 -11.26
CA CYS A 494 -8.07 22.74 -12.40
C CYS A 494 -8.18 23.87 -13.45
N GLY A 495 -8.44 25.10 -13.01
CA GLY A 495 -8.43 26.28 -13.88
C GLY A 495 -7.07 26.50 -14.56
N ARG A 496 -5.96 26.41 -13.81
CA ARG A 496 -4.60 26.51 -14.39
C ARG A 496 -4.31 25.41 -15.42
N ILE A 497 -4.76 24.17 -15.20
CA ILE A 497 -4.63 23.09 -16.19
C ILE A 497 -5.44 23.42 -17.46
N GLY A 498 -6.67 23.94 -17.31
CA GLY A 498 -7.47 24.38 -18.46
C GLY A 498 -6.83 25.52 -19.25
N PHE A 499 -6.16 26.46 -18.57
CA PHE A 499 -5.37 27.55 -19.17
C PHE A 499 -4.21 27.01 -20.01
N LEU A 500 -3.40 26.14 -19.42
CA LEU A 500 -2.25 25.52 -20.07
C LEU A 500 -2.65 24.62 -21.25
N LEU A 501 -3.71 23.82 -21.10
CA LEU A 501 -4.26 23.00 -22.21
C LEU A 501 -4.77 23.84 -23.38
N SER A 502 -5.32 25.03 -23.12
CA SER A 502 -5.79 25.93 -24.18
C SER A 502 -4.63 26.64 -24.88
N ILE A 503 -3.60 27.05 -24.13
CA ILE A 503 -2.37 27.64 -24.71
C ILE A 503 -1.78 26.74 -25.79
N CYS A 504 -1.60 25.45 -25.51
CA CYS A 504 -0.93 24.53 -26.43
C CYS A 504 -1.84 23.79 -27.42
N GLN A 505 -3.15 24.00 -27.37
CA GLN A 505 -4.04 23.73 -28.51
C GLN A 505 -4.14 24.95 -29.45
N SER A 506 -3.94 26.16 -28.92
CA SER A 506 -3.96 27.39 -29.71
C SER A 506 -2.71 27.56 -30.60
N GLU A 507 -2.90 28.22 -31.75
CA GLU A 507 -1.81 28.57 -32.67
C GLU A 507 -1.08 29.88 -32.27
N ARG A 508 -1.35 30.43 -31.08
CA ARG A 508 -0.81 31.73 -30.64
C ARG A 508 0.56 31.57 -29.96
N VAL A 509 1.53 32.39 -30.36
CA VAL A 509 2.77 32.60 -29.59
C VAL A 509 2.53 33.60 -28.46
N LEU A 510 3.02 33.27 -27.26
CA LEU A 510 2.91 34.09 -26.05
C LEU A 510 4.12 35.00 -25.87
N GLN A 511 3.90 36.19 -25.31
CA GLN A 511 4.97 37.13 -24.97
C GLN A 511 5.66 36.74 -23.65
N PRO A 512 6.95 37.03 -23.46
CA PRO A 512 7.69 36.60 -22.26
C PRO A 512 7.16 37.12 -20.92
N ALA A 513 6.35 38.20 -20.93
CA ALA A 513 5.68 38.72 -19.73
C ALA A 513 4.31 38.05 -19.43
N GLU A 514 3.84 37.13 -20.30
CA GLU A 514 2.60 36.37 -20.12
C GLU A 514 2.84 34.97 -19.49
N ILE A 515 4.11 34.55 -19.34
CA ILE A 515 4.55 33.25 -18.81
C ILE A 515 5.49 33.49 -17.62
N ASP A 516 5.35 32.72 -16.54
CA ASP A 516 6.26 32.75 -15.40
C ASP A 516 7.35 31.68 -15.58
N PHE A 517 8.41 32.01 -16.32
CA PHE A 517 9.37 31.02 -16.83
C PHE A 517 10.13 30.21 -15.76
N GLU A 518 10.33 30.70 -14.54
CA GLU A 518 10.90 29.91 -13.43
C GLU A 518 9.94 28.83 -12.91
N ASN A 519 8.63 28.97 -13.19
CA ASN A 519 7.58 28.10 -12.74
C ASN A 519 6.98 27.21 -13.86
N ASP A 520 6.90 27.73 -15.08
CA ASP A 520 6.13 27.12 -16.18
C ASP A 520 6.92 26.15 -17.08
N ALA A 521 8.23 25.98 -16.87
CA ALA A 521 9.01 24.93 -17.56
C ALA A 521 8.43 23.51 -17.35
N LEU A 522 7.78 23.27 -16.21
CA LEU A 522 7.07 22.02 -15.91
C LEU A 522 5.58 22.07 -16.31
N ALA A 523 5.04 23.27 -16.58
CA ALA A 523 3.69 23.43 -17.11
C ALA A 523 3.59 22.93 -18.56
N LEU A 524 4.58 23.26 -19.39
CA LEU A 524 4.79 22.67 -20.72
C LEU A 524 4.84 21.13 -20.67
N ALA A 525 5.38 20.57 -19.58
CA ALA A 525 5.38 19.14 -19.38
C ALA A 525 3.96 18.61 -19.02
N VAL A 526 3.23 19.25 -18.09
CA VAL A 526 1.82 18.88 -17.78
C VAL A 526 0.96 18.80 -19.04
N ILE A 527 1.17 19.73 -19.97
CA ILE A 527 0.46 19.84 -21.25
C ILE A 527 0.58 18.59 -22.13
N GLU A 528 1.78 18.05 -22.33
CA GLU A 528 1.98 16.84 -23.17
C GLU A 528 1.34 15.58 -22.56
N ALA A 529 1.11 15.60 -21.24
CA ALA A 529 0.76 14.42 -20.46
C ALA A 529 -0.75 14.33 -20.12
N VAL A 530 -1.43 15.45 -19.85
CA VAL A 530 -2.82 15.44 -19.36
C VAL A 530 -3.80 15.04 -20.46
N ARG A 531 -4.37 13.84 -20.34
CA ARG A 531 -5.42 13.37 -21.25
C ARG A 531 -6.72 14.18 -21.10
N PRO A 532 -7.45 14.43 -22.21
CA PRO A 532 -8.74 15.13 -22.20
C PRO A 532 -9.80 14.54 -21.26
N ASP A 533 -9.86 13.21 -21.09
CA ASP A 533 -10.82 12.55 -20.18
C ASP A 533 -10.50 12.79 -18.70
N LEU A 534 -9.22 12.79 -18.36
CA LEU A 534 -8.74 13.00 -16.98
C LEU A 534 -9.02 14.44 -16.53
N PHE A 535 -8.86 15.42 -17.42
CA PHE A 535 -9.24 16.81 -17.13
C PHE A 535 -10.73 16.94 -16.74
N ILE A 536 -11.62 16.18 -17.38
CA ILE A 536 -13.06 16.21 -17.10
C ILE A 536 -13.40 15.52 -15.76
N ASP A 537 -12.77 14.38 -15.46
CA ASP A 537 -12.88 13.74 -14.13
C ASP A 537 -12.43 14.70 -13.01
N ILE A 538 -11.37 15.47 -13.26
CA ILE A 538 -10.89 16.51 -12.34
C ILE A 538 -11.92 17.66 -12.23
N CYS A 539 -12.52 18.14 -13.32
CA CYS A 539 -13.59 19.16 -13.25
C CYS A 539 -14.79 18.69 -12.39
N TYR A 540 -15.26 17.46 -12.59
CA TYR A 540 -16.35 16.88 -11.81
C TYR A 540 -16.02 16.80 -10.31
N ARG A 541 -14.79 16.44 -9.94
CA ARG A 541 -14.37 16.31 -8.53
C ARG A 541 -13.92 17.62 -7.87
N ALA A 542 -13.31 18.53 -8.63
CA ALA A 542 -12.74 19.78 -8.11
C ALA A 542 -13.73 20.96 -8.07
N VAL A 543 -14.79 20.92 -8.89
CA VAL A 543 -15.82 21.97 -8.95
C VAL A 543 -17.17 21.45 -8.45
N LEU A 544 -17.65 20.32 -8.98
CA LEU A 544 -18.94 19.73 -8.57
C LEU A 544 -18.81 18.75 -7.39
N GLY A 545 -17.57 18.32 -7.07
CA GLY A 545 -17.23 17.37 -6.00
C GLY A 545 -18.09 16.12 -5.91
N ARG A 546 -18.45 15.57 -7.07
CA ARG A 546 -18.98 14.21 -7.23
C ARG A 546 -18.19 13.48 -8.32
N LEU A 547 -18.41 12.18 -8.45
CA LEU A 547 -17.96 11.47 -9.63
C LEU A 547 -18.81 11.88 -10.85
N PRO A 548 -18.25 11.85 -12.07
CA PRO A 548 -19.08 11.80 -13.27
C PRO A 548 -19.88 10.49 -13.30
N PHE A 549 -21.13 10.57 -13.72
CA PHE A 549 -21.95 9.40 -14.07
C PHE A 549 -21.57 8.85 -15.45
N GLU A 550 -22.12 7.70 -15.82
CA GLU A 550 -21.84 7.04 -17.10
C GLU A 550 -22.25 7.95 -18.28
N GLY A 551 -21.33 8.16 -19.24
CA GLY A 551 -21.50 9.08 -20.37
C GLY A 551 -21.27 10.57 -20.08
N GLU A 552 -21.13 11.00 -18.82
CA GLU A 552 -20.88 12.42 -18.51
C GLU A 552 -19.48 12.90 -18.93
N VAL A 553 -18.47 12.02 -18.92
CA VAL A 553 -17.12 12.36 -19.40
C VAL A 553 -17.13 12.56 -20.92
N ASP A 554 -17.75 11.65 -21.66
CA ASP A 554 -17.77 11.64 -23.13
C ASP A 554 -18.45 12.90 -23.71
N ARG A 555 -19.47 13.43 -23.00
CA ARG A 555 -20.16 14.70 -23.32
C ARG A 555 -19.20 15.88 -23.46
N TYR A 556 -18.13 15.96 -22.67
CA TYR A 556 -17.17 17.06 -22.71
C TYR A 556 -15.88 16.71 -23.46
N LEU A 557 -15.60 15.41 -23.67
CA LEU A 557 -14.35 14.93 -24.26
C LEU A 557 -14.03 15.59 -25.61
N GLN A 558 -15.01 15.64 -26.52
CA GLN A 558 -14.84 16.26 -27.85
C GLN A 558 -14.67 17.79 -27.81
N ARG A 559 -14.99 18.45 -26.69
CA ARG A 559 -14.83 19.90 -26.50
C ARG A 559 -13.46 20.24 -25.93
N VAL A 560 -12.93 19.40 -25.03
CA VAL A 560 -11.55 19.52 -24.53
C VAL A 560 -10.51 19.30 -25.64
N THR A 561 -10.82 18.43 -26.62
CA THR A 561 -9.99 18.22 -27.84
C THR A 561 -10.24 19.26 -28.95
N ARG A 562 -10.95 20.35 -28.66
CA ARG A 562 -11.26 21.45 -29.58
C ARG A 562 -11.03 22.81 -28.91
N ASP A 563 -9.99 22.89 -28.08
CA ASP A 563 -9.53 24.11 -27.41
C ASP A 563 -10.52 24.70 -26.38
N GLN A 564 -11.66 24.06 -26.08
CA GLN A 564 -12.73 24.64 -25.24
C GLN A 564 -12.53 24.44 -23.73
N ALA A 565 -11.31 24.19 -23.25
CA ALA A 565 -11.08 23.85 -21.84
C ALA A 565 -11.51 24.98 -20.88
N GLY A 566 -11.26 26.25 -21.24
CA GLY A 566 -11.75 27.42 -20.48
C GLY A 566 -13.28 27.52 -20.41
N SER A 567 -13.96 27.27 -21.53
CA SER A 567 -15.43 27.22 -21.60
C SER A 567 -16.02 26.15 -20.68
N ILE A 568 -15.36 24.99 -20.55
CA ILE A 568 -15.81 23.89 -19.69
C ILE A 568 -15.63 24.25 -18.20
N VAL A 569 -14.50 24.85 -17.80
CA VAL A 569 -14.30 25.34 -16.42
C VAL A 569 -15.35 26.41 -16.08
N ALA A 570 -15.66 27.32 -17.00
CA ALA A 570 -16.72 28.30 -16.83
C ALA A 570 -18.12 27.66 -16.70
N GLU A 571 -18.46 26.67 -17.53
CA GLU A 571 -19.73 25.94 -17.49
C GLU A 571 -19.92 25.22 -16.14
N PHE A 572 -18.86 24.59 -15.62
CA PHE A 572 -18.88 23.93 -14.31
C PHE A 572 -19.03 24.95 -13.16
N ALA A 573 -18.29 26.07 -13.19
CA ALA A 573 -18.39 27.16 -12.20
C ALA A 573 -19.66 28.03 -12.32
N ALA A 574 -20.42 27.86 -13.40
CA ALA A 574 -21.74 28.46 -13.63
C ALA A 574 -22.91 27.46 -13.45
N SER A 575 -22.63 26.19 -13.15
CA SER A 575 -23.64 25.16 -12.93
C SER A 575 -24.48 25.41 -11.68
N GLU A 576 -25.69 24.86 -11.66
CA GLU A 576 -26.57 24.88 -10.47
C GLU A 576 -26.01 24.01 -9.34
N GLU A 577 -25.40 22.87 -9.68
CA GLU A 577 -24.70 21.99 -8.74
C GLU A 577 -23.55 22.72 -8.02
N CYS A 578 -22.78 23.56 -8.73
CA CYS A 578 -21.74 24.39 -8.11
C CYS A 578 -22.32 25.51 -7.21
N ARG A 579 -23.47 26.10 -7.57
CA ARG A 579 -24.15 27.10 -6.73
C ARG A 579 -24.65 26.50 -5.42
N GLN A 580 -25.31 25.34 -5.49
CA GLN A 580 -25.87 24.65 -4.32
C GLN A 580 -24.79 24.18 -3.33
N ARG A 581 -23.52 24.10 -3.75
CA ARG A 581 -22.37 23.75 -2.90
C ARG A 581 -21.72 24.92 -2.15
N GLY A 582 -22.19 26.16 -2.34
CA GLY A 582 -21.84 27.28 -1.47
C GLY A 582 -20.35 27.70 -1.47
N MET A 583 -19.66 27.60 -2.61
CA MET A 583 -18.30 28.16 -2.74
C MET A 583 -18.31 29.67 -2.45
N GLN A 584 -17.29 30.17 -1.74
CA GLN A 584 -17.16 31.60 -1.41
C GLN A 584 -17.10 32.45 -2.69
N ARG A 585 -17.75 33.62 -2.65
CA ARG A 585 -17.93 34.50 -3.82
C ARG A 585 -16.62 34.87 -4.50
N ASP A 586 -15.60 35.20 -3.73
CA ASP A 586 -14.32 35.69 -4.25
C ASP A 586 -13.55 34.57 -4.98
N MET A 587 -13.75 33.31 -4.56
CA MET A 587 -13.18 32.13 -5.22
C MET A 587 -13.94 31.78 -6.51
N LEU A 588 -15.27 31.94 -6.51
CA LEU A 588 -16.08 31.85 -7.75
C LEU A 588 -15.76 32.99 -8.72
N HIS A 589 -15.41 34.17 -8.22
CA HIS A 589 -14.96 35.30 -9.03
C HIS A 589 -13.60 35.00 -9.67
N GLY A 590 -12.59 34.59 -8.88
CA GLY A 590 -11.27 34.23 -9.41
C GLY A 590 -11.29 33.06 -10.39
N LEU A 591 -12.17 32.08 -10.23
CA LEU A 591 -12.35 31.00 -11.22
C LEU A 591 -12.99 31.48 -12.53
N ARG A 592 -13.88 32.48 -12.47
CA ARG A 592 -14.48 33.10 -13.66
C ARG A 592 -13.50 34.03 -14.35
N GLU A 593 -12.80 34.88 -13.62
CA GLU A 593 -11.72 35.73 -14.13
C GLU A 593 -10.64 34.89 -14.81
N LEU A 594 -10.22 33.77 -14.18
CA LEU A 594 -9.28 32.85 -14.81
C LEU A 594 -9.88 32.24 -16.07
N ALA A 595 -11.12 31.74 -16.05
CA ALA A 595 -11.76 31.17 -17.25
C ALA A 595 -11.98 32.19 -18.38
N GLU A 596 -12.28 33.45 -18.05
CA GLU A 596 -12.35 34.57 -18.98
C GLU A 596 -10.97 34.86 -19.59
N ARG A 597 -9.89 34.80 -18.80
CA ARG A 597 -8.51 34.87 -19.29
C ARG A 597 -8.15 33.67 -20.20
N ILE A 598 -8.64 32.46 -19.92
CA ILE A 598 -8.45 31.31 -20.82
C ILE A 598 -9.15 31.57 -22.16
N ASN A 599 -10.42 32.02 -22.11
CA ASN A 599 -11.21 32.32 -23.31
C ASN A 599 -10.65 33.52 -24.09
N ALA A 600 -9.89 34.42 -23.44
CA ALA A 600 -9.18 35.54 -24.07
C ALA A 600 -7.77 35.18 -24.58
N LEU A 601 -7.19 34.05 -24.15
CA LEU A 601 -5.98 33.50 -24.76
C LEU A 601 -6.26 32.76 -26.07
N GLN A 602 -7.47 32.21 -26.25
CA GLN A 602 -7.91 31.70 -27.55
C GLN A 602 -7.74 32.79 -28.60
N PRO A 603 -6.94 32.59 -29.66
CA PRO A 603 -6.69 33.64 -30.61
C PRO A 603 -7.93 33.91 -31.45
N SER A 604 -8.36 35.18 -31.43
CA SER A 604 -8.88 35.83 -32.64
C SER A 604 -7.75 36.00 -33.67
N ARG A 605 -7.20 34.86 -34.14
CA ARG A 605 -6.20 34.64 -35.20
C ARG A 605 -5.03 35.64 -35.31
N SER A 606 -3.96 35.47 -34.53
CA SER A 606 -2.58 35.95 -34.83
C SER A 606 -1.52 35.39 -33.85
N ALA A 607 -0.22 35.48 -34.22
CA ALA A 607 0.96 34.94 -33.52
C ALA A 607 2.26 35.64 -33.99
N GLU A 608 3.42 35.53 -33.28
CA GLU A 608 4.82 35.69 -33.78
C GLU A 608 5.91 35.51 -32.67
N GLY A 609 7.19 35.23 -33.02
CA GLY A 609 8.28 34.75 -32.12
C GLY A 609 9.70 35.38 -32.31
N ALA A 610 10.79 34.77 -31.78
CA ALA A 610 12.11 35.44 -31.56
C ALA A 610 13.42 34.56 -31.73
N VAL A 611 14.59 35.07 -31.25
CA VAL A 611 15.89 35.18 -31.96
C VAL A 611 17.14 34.52 -31.31
N LEU A 612 18.05 33.88 -32.08
CA LEU A 612 19.45 33.52 -31.70
C LEU A 612 20.53 33.37 -32.87
N PRO A 613 21.88 33.29 -32.63
CA PRO A 613 23.04 33.39 -33.64
C PRO A 613 24.08 32.27 -34.15
N VAL A 614 24.68 32.38 -35.35
CA VAL A 614 25.14 31.29 -36.31
C VAL A 614 26.47 30.44 -36.17
N ASP A 615 27.61 30.77 -36.84
CA ASP A 615 28.64 29.88 -37.45
C ASP A 615 29.76 29.17 -36.61
N LYS A 616 29.71 27.83 -36.45
CA LYS A 616 30.91 26.94 -36.38
C LYS A 616 30.73 25.79 -37.39
N GLU A 617 31.79 25.31 -38.05
CA GLU A 617 31.64 24.30 -39.11
C GLU A 617 31.09 22.96 -38.60
N VAL A 618 30.05 22.46 -39.28
CA VAL A 618 29.46 21.12 -39.09
C VAL A 618 29.40 20.42 -40.44
N LEU A 619 30.34 19.51 -40.70
CA LEU A 619 30.22 18.53 -41.78
C LEU A 619 29.66 17.22 -41.20
N LEU A 620 28.66 16.64 -41.88
CA LEU A 620 27.98 15.44 -41.39
C LEU A 620 28.82 14.18 -41.63
N GLY A 621 29.51 13.77 -40.57
CA GLY A 621 30.30 12.55 -40.46
C GLY A 621 30.90 12.39 -39.07
N ASP A 622 31.45 13.46 -38.50
CA ASP A 622 32.09 13.49 -37.17
C ASP A 622 31.34 14.43 -36.20
N LEU A 623 30.12 14.05 -35.82
CA LEU A 623 29.23 14.91 -35.02
C LEU A 623 29.51 14.83 -33.51
N ALA A 624 30.75 15.16 -33.14
CA ALA A 624 31.16 15.44 -31.77
C ALA A 624 31.54 16.92 -31.61
N SER A 625 30.85 17.60 -30.70
CA SER A 625 31.00 19.02 -30.28
C SER A 625 30.38 20.11 -31.19
N SER A 626 29.66 21.03 -30.55
CA SER A 626 29.26 22.36 -31.07
C SER A 626 28.28 22.45 -32.26
N GLY A 627 27.38 21.46 -32.38
CA GLY A 627 26.07 21.64 -33.03
C GLY A 627 24.97 21.09 -32.13
N LEU A 628 24.23 21.95 -31.42
CA LEU A 628 23.21 21.54 -30.45
C LEU A 628 21.83 21.35 -31.12
N PHE A 629 21.66 20.18 -31.73
CA PHE A 629 20.33 19.72 -32.17
C PHE A 629 19.40 19.56 -30.95
N THR A 630 18.29 20.29 -30.94
CA THR A 630 17.31 20.28 -29.85
C THR A 630 15.96 19.77 -30.34
N ASN A 631 15.26 19.03 -29.47
CA ASN A 631 13.88 18.51 -29.62
C ASN A 631 13.52 17.83 -30.96
N GLY A 632 13.46 16.49 -30.94
CA GLY A 632 12.88 15.67 -32.02
C GLY A 632 13.91 14.85 -32.81
N TRP A 633 15.15 15.32 -32.91
CA TRP A 633 16.20 14.60 -33.64
C TRP A 633 16.56 13.25 -32.98
N HIS A 634 16.75 12.21 -33.80
CA HIS A 634 17.22 10.89 -33.38
C HIS A 634 18.75 10.77 -33.52
N GLU A 635 19.37 9.82 -32.80
CA GLU A 635 20.79 9.47 -32.99
C GLU A 635 21.09 9.12 -34.46
N ALA A 636 22.29 9.51 -34.91
CA ALA A 636 22.67 9.52 -36.31
C ALA A 636 22.92 8.11 -36.90
N GLU A 637 22.59 7.96 -38.17
CA GLU A 637 22.94 6.81 -39.01
C GLU A 637 24.15 7.14 -39.90
N VAL A 638 24.71 6.11 -40.56
CA VAL A 638 25.95 6.18 -41.36
C VAL A 638 25.92 7.23 -42.50
N GLU A 639 24.74 7.74 -42.87
CA GLU A 639 24.57 8.81 -43.87
C GLU A 639 23.87 10.11 -43.35
N GLY A 640 23.58 10.28 -42.05
CA GLY A 640 22.98 11.53 -41.54
C GLY A 640 22.03 11.42 -40.34
N ILE A 641 21.27 12.50 -40.09
CA ILE A 641 20.35 12.66 -38.94
C ILE A 641 18.91 12.87 -39.39
N TRP A 642 17.95 12.43 -38.57
CA TRP A 642 16.51 12.51 -38.82
C TRP A 642 15.77 13.33 -37.77
N SER A 643 14.87 14.23 -38.19
CA SER A 643 14.16 15.16 -37.27
C SER A 643 12.94 14.59 -36.54
N CYS A 644 12.44 13.40 -36.93
CA CYS A 644 11.23 12.73 -36.40
C CYS A 644 9.96 13.60 -36.30
N SER A 645 9.93 14.75 -36.98
CA SER A 645 8.96 15.81 -36.77
C SER A 645 8.91 16.74 -38.00
N ARG A 646 7.73 17.31 -38.26
CA ARG A 646 7.50 18.38 -39.24
C ARG A 646 8.28 19.67 -38.95
N ARG A 647 8.76 19.85 -37.72
CA ARG A 647 9.63 20.94 -37.28
C ARG A 647 10.97 20.35 -36.85
N ALA A 648 12.06 20.92 -37.33
CA ALA A 648 13.43 20.58 -36.95
C ALA A 648 14.16 21.86 -36.48
N VAL A 649 15.09 21.74 -35.53
CA VAL A 649 15.83 22.89 -34.97
C VAL A 649 17.33 22.59 -34.93
N ILE A 650 18.14 23.53 -35.41
CA ILE A 650 19.60 23.41 -35.49
C ILE A 650 20.24 24.60 -34.73
N SER A 651 21.07 24.31 -33.71
CA SER A 651 21.90 25.29 -32.99
C SER A 651 23.40 25.11 -33.31
N PHE A 652 24.12 26.21 -33.47
CA PHE A 652 25.53 26.37 -33.85
C PHE A 652 25.95 27.80 -33.44
N ALA A 653 27.26 28.11 -33.24
CA ALA A 653 27.69 29.37 -32.61
C ALA A 653 28.68 30.24 -33.42
N THR A 654 28.33 31.50 -33.77
CA THR A 654 29.14 32.40 -34.63
C THR A 654 30.23 33.21 -33.92
N THR A 655 31.32 33.43 -34.66
CA THR A 655 32.38 34.40 -34.39
C THR A 655 32.70 35.20 -35.66
N LEU A 656 31.68 35.83 -36.25
CA LEU A 656 31.77 36.62 -37.49
C LEU A 656 32.60 37.91 -37.31
N GLU A 657 33.91 37.85 -37.58
CA GLU A 657 34.79 39.03 -37.55
C GLU A 657 34.68 39.93 -38.80
N ASP A 658 34.13 39.42 -39.92
CA ASP A 658 34.22 40.02 -41.25
C ASP A 658 32.83 40.47 -41.75
N LYS A 659 32.49 41.75 -41.55
CA LYS A 659 31.10 42.27 -41.63
C LYS A 659 30.56 42.63 -43.02
N GLU A 660 31.39 42.55 -44.07
CA GLU A 660 31.04 43.06 -45.41
C GLU A 660 30.70 41.96 -46.44
N THR A 661 30.45 40.71 -46.01
CA THR A 661 29.91 39.67 -46.90
C THR A 661 28.78 38.89 -46.25
N ALA A 662 27.57 39.01 -46.80
CA ALA A 662 26.44 38.16 -46.46
C ALA A 662 26.81 36.67 -46.66
N LEU A 663 26.50 35.84 -45.66
CA LEU A 663 26.77 34.40 -45.69
C LEU A 663 25.49 33.62 -46.00
N LEU A 664 25.65 32.44 -46.59
CA LEU A 664 24.58 31.48 -46.85
C LEU A 664 24.89 30.17 -46.13
N ILE A 665 23.95 29.62 -45.38
CA ILE A 665 24.01 28.23 -44.92
C ILE A 665 23.39 27.36 -46.00
N ARG A 666 24.21 26.49 -46.58
CA ARG A 666 23.78 25.48 -47.55
C ARG A 666 23.52 24.16 -46.85
N LEU A 667 22.24 23.83 -46.69
CA LEU A 667 21.77 22.55 -46.17
C LEU A 667 21.57 21.56 -47.33
N GLN A 668 22.09 20.34 -47.21
CA GLN A 668 21.80 19.23 -48.11
C GLN A 668 20.84 18.27 -47.44
N MET A 669 19.63 18.18 -47.98
CA MET A 669 18.47 17.63 -47.29
C MET A 669 17.67 16.66 -48.18
N ARG A 670 16.92 15.77 -47.55
CA ARG A 670 15.87 14.97 -48.21
C ARG A 670 14.62 15.00 -47.36
N LEU A 671 13.48 15.27 -47.99
CA LEU A 671 12.17 15.09 -47.38
C LEU A 671 11.78 13.62 -47.48
N ALA A 672 11.45 12.97 -46.36
CA ALA A 672 10.89 11.61 -46.39
C ALA A 672 9.56 11.54 -45.64
N ALA A 673 8.61 10.83 -46.23
CA ALA A 673 7.26 10.62 -45.73
C ALA A 673 6.76 9.27 -46.25
N ILE A 674 5.89 8.60 -45.47
CA ILE A 674 5.54 7.20 -45.70
C ILE A 674 4.69 7.05 -46.97
N GLU A 675 3.63 7.86 -47.11
CA GLU A 675 2.81 7.97 -48.32
C GLU A 675 2.33 9.41 -48.53
N TRP A 676 2.78 10.09 -49.60
CA TRP A 676 2.11 11.31 -50.09
C TRP A 676 2.46 11.63 -51.55
N SER A 677 1.54 12.29 -52.25
CA SER A 677 1.72 12.83 -53.60
C SER A 677 1.56 14.35 -53.64
N GLY A 678 2.69 15.06 -53.79
CA GLY A 678 2.70 16.49 -54.04
C GLY A 678 4.01 17.18 -53.62
N PRO A 679 4.15 18.47 -53.95
CA PRO A 679 5.22 19.31 -53.44
C PRO A 679 4.89 19.87 -52.04
N GLN A 680 5.84 19.79 -51.11
CA GLN A 680 5.82 20.52 -49.84
C GLN A 680 6.60 21.82 -49.96
N THR A 681 6.28 22.80 -49.12
CA THR A 681 7.22 23.88 -48.80
C THR A 681 8.01 23.48 -47.55
N VAL A 682 9.33 23.62 -47.62
CA VAL A 682 10.20 23.71 -46.44
C VAL A 682 10.53 25.19 -46.25
N VAL A 683 10.30 25.70 -45.05
CA VAL A 683 10.57 27.08 -44.67
C VAL A 683 11.70 27.08 -43.64
N ALA A 684 12.71 27.91 -43.88
CA ALA A 684 13.77 28.22 -42.93
C ALA A 684 13.37 29.49 -42.21
N ASN A 685 12.99 29.31 -40.96
CA ASN A 685 12.71 30.37 -40.02
C ASN A 685 13.96 30.56 -39.15
N ILE A 686 14.69 31.65 -39.39
CA ILE A 686 15.70 32.13 -38.46
C ILE A 686 14.98 33.12 -37.57
N ASN A 687 15.00 32.86 -36.27
CA ASN A 687 14.76 33.91 -35.28
C ASN A 687 13.33 34.49 -35.22
N GLY A 688 12.34 33.74 -35.71
CA GLY A 688 10.96 34.20 -35.86
C GLY A 688 10.63 34.63 -37.29
N GLU A 689 11.63 34.96 -38.12
CA GLU A 689 11.45 35.44 -39.50
C GLU A 689 11.75 34.35 -40.55
N ASP A 690 10.88 34.25 -41.56
CA ASP A 690 10.99 33.29 -42.68
C ASP A 690 12.03 33.75 -43.73
N VAL A 691 13.30 33.67 -43.37
CA VAL A 691 14.45 34.11 -44.18
C VAL A 691 14.64 33.34 -45.50
N ALA A 692 14.16 32.09 -45.60
CA ALA A 692 14.13 31.35 -46.87
C ALA A 692 12.95 30.37 -46.94
N ARG A 693 12.51 30.05 -48.17
CA ARG A 693 11.50 29.02 -48.45
C ARG A 693 11.85 28.29 -49.74
N GLN A 694 11.61 26.97 -49.77
CA GLN A 694 11.84 26.15 -50.94
C GLN A 694 10.73 25.13 -51.11
N VAL A 695 10.25 24.96 -52.33
CA VAL A 695 9.25 23.96 -52.69
C VAL A 695 9.96 22.71 -53.19
N VAL A 696 9.66 21.56 -52.57
CA VAL A 696 10.38 20.29 -52.73
C VAL A 696 9.41 19.11 -52.86
N ASN A 697 9.75 18.09 -53.65
CA ASN A 697 8.92 16.90 -53.78
C ASN A 697 9.32 15.82 -52.76
N SER A 698 8.41 14.89 -52.47
CA SER A 698 8.67 13.77 -51.56
C SER A 698 9.80 12.86 -52.08
N GLY A 699 10.73 12.48 -51.20
CA GLY A 699 11.82 11.55 -51.50
C GLY A 699 13.03 12.16 -52.22
N GLU A 700 12.90 13.34 -52.82
CA GLU A 700 14.00 13.99 -53.56
C GLU A 700 15.05 14.58 -52.61
N ARG A 701 16.33 14.49 -53.03
CA ARG A 701 17.45 15.22 -52.42
C ARG A 701 17.45 16.64 -52.96
N PHE A 702 17.45 17.63 -52.07
CA PHE A 702 17.47 19.06 -52.39
C PHE A 702 18.55 19.81 -51.63
N VAL A 703 18.92 20.97 -52.15
CA VAL A 703 19.86 21.90 -51.52
C VAL A 703 19.06 23.15 -51.14
N PHE A 704 19.09 23.50 -49.86
CA PHE A 704 18.36 24.63 -49.30
C PHE A 704 19.35 25.64 -48.73
N ASP A 705 19.47 26.78 -49.41
CA ASP A 705 20.34 27.88 -49.03
C ASP A 705 19.56 28.90 -48.18
N VAL A 706 20.06 29.16 -46.97
CA VAL A 706 19.42 30.03 -45.98
C VAL A 706 20.32 31.25 -45.73
N PRO A 707 19.86 32.49 -45.98
CA PRO A 707 20.68 33.68 -45.85
C PRO A 707 20.86 34.10 -44.40
N LEU A 708 22.06 34.56 -44.08
CA LEU A 708 22.43 35.14 -42.80
C LEU A 708 22.52 36.64 -42.95
N LEU A 709 21.56 37.33 -42.32
CA LEU A 709 21.44 38.78 -42.36
C LEU A 709 22.46 39.43 -41.42
N GLU A 710 22.97 40.60 -41.81
CA GLU A 710 24.14 41.27 -41.24
C GLU A 710 23.95 41.77 -39.78
N GLN A 711 24.13 40.92 -38.77
CA GLN A 711 24.11 41.33 -37.34
C GLN A 711 25.15 40.60 -36.47
N ASP A 712 25.66 41.30 -35.44
CA ASP A 712 26.56 40.78 -34.40
C ASP A 712 25.82 39.85 -33.42
N LEU A 713 26.23 38.59 -33.37
CA LEU A 713 25.40 37.49 -32.86
C LEU A 713 26.38 36.37 -32.27
N SER A 714 26.00 35.47 -31.32
CA SER A 714 26.78 34.34 -30.68
C SER A 714 26.35 32.82 -30.76
N GLU A 715 25.20 32.26 -30.26
CA GLU A 715 24.72 30.83 -30.52
C GLU A 715 23.22 30.65 -30.93
N VAL A 716 22.88 29.88 -32.00
CA VAL A 716 21.71 30.00 -32.93
C VAL A 716 20.44 29.18 -32.67
N LEU A 717 19.34 29.65 -33.29
CA LEU A 717 18.23 28.77 -33.66
C LEU A 717 17.79 28.94 -35.13
N LEU A 718 18.26 28.05 -36.01
CA LEU A 718 17.65 27.82 -37.31
C LEU A 718 16.53 26.79 -37.17
N THR A 719 15.28 27.22 -37.30
CA THR A 719 14.11 26.34 -37.36
C THR A 719 13.78 26.01 -38.82
N LEU A 720 13.59 24.73 -39.12
CA LEU A 720 13.08 24.26 -40.41
C LEU A 720 11.68 23.70 -40.22
N ILE A 721 10.72 24.12 -41.06
CA ILE A 721 9.30 23.73 -40.96
C ILE A 721 8.81 23.19 -42.30
N ILE A 722 8.23 21.99 -42.29
CA ILE A 722 7.40 21.48 -43.39
C ILE A 722 5.99 22.06 -43.19
N GLU A 723 5.56 22.97 -44.07
CA GLU A 723 4.33 23.77 -43.88
C GLU A 723 3.07 22.92 -43.64
N ARG A 724 2.89 21.83 -44.40
CA ARG A 724 1.65 21.04 -44.35
C ARG A 724 1.83 19.81 -43.47
N THR A 725 0.93 19.66 -42.50
CA THR A 725 0.79 18.47 -41.68
C THR A 725 0.44 17.24 -42.53
N ILE A 726 1.43 16.40 -42.83
CA ILE A 726 1.23 15.09 -43.46
C ILE A 726 0.72 14.12 -42.39
N ARG A 727 -0.26 13.27 -42.75
CA ARG A 727 -0.72 12.18 -41.88
C ARG A 727 0.27 11.02 -41.95
N LEU A 728 0.53 10.43 -40.80
CA LEU A 728 1.39 9.25 -40.66
C LEU A 728 0.58 8.00 -40.93
N ALA A 729 1.14 7.07 -41.70
CA ALA A 729 0.53 5.77 -41.92
C ALA A 729 0.86 4.87 -40.72
N GLU A 730 -0.16 4.25 -40.12
CA GLU A 730 -0.05 3.56 -38.82
C GLU A 730 0.90 2.34 -38.84
N HIS A 731 1.29 1.84 -40.02
CA HIS A 731 2.20 0.72 -40.21
C HIS A 731 3.11 0.98 -41.43
N LEU A 732 4.41 0.68 -41.32
CA LEU A 732 5.37 0.86 -42.42
C LEU A 732 5.72 -0.46 -43.13
N PRO A 733 5.73 -0.52 -44.48
CA PRO A 733 5.92 -1.78 -45.22
C PRO A 733 7.28 -2.49 -45.04
N ASN A 734 8.32 -1.75 -44.67
CA ASN A 734 9.72 -2.22 -44.72
C ASN A 734 10.42 -2.34 -43.35
N GLY A 735 9.67 -2.21 -42.24
CA GLY A 735 10.22 -2.31 -40.88
C GLY A 735 11.01 -1.08 -40.38
N ASP A 736 11.31 -0.13 -41.26
CA ASP A 736 11.64 1.26 -40.86
C ASP A 736 10.48 1.81 -40.02
N GLN A 737 10.77 2.44 -38.87
CA GLN A 737 9.75 3.01 -37.96
C GLN A 737 9.74 4.55 -37.95
N ARG A 738 10.45 5.20 -38.87
CA ARG A 738 10.64 6.65 -38.85
C ARG A 738 9.45 7.41 -39.40
N GLU A 739 8.78 8.12 -38.50
CA GLU A 739 7.73 9.08 -38.80
C GLU A 739 8.29 10.38 -39.41
N LEU A 740 7.47 11.03 -40.26
CA LEU A 740 7.70 12.25 -41.05
C LEU A 740 8.76 13.22 -40.52
N GLY A 741 9.67 13.65 -41.39
CA GLY A 741 10.66 14.68 -41.06
C GLY A 741 11.57 15.08 -42.21
N LEU A 742 12.67 15.74 -41.84
CA LEU A 742 13.75 16.16 -42.72
C LEU A 742 14.99 15.32 -42.40
N PHE A 743 15.58 14.72 -43.44
CA PHE A 743 16.85 13.99 -43.33
C PHE A 743 17.98 14.92 -43.76
N LEU A 744 18.84 15.26 -42.81
CA LEU A 744 19.97 16.17 -43.00
C LEU A 744 21.25 15.34 -43.12
N TYR A 745 21.95 15.47 -44.26
CA TYR A 745 23.15 14.69 -44.57
C TYR A 745 24.32 15.54 -45.09
N GLY A 746 24.12 16.85 -45.25
CA GLY A 746 25.21 17.82 -45.42
C GLY A 746 24.81 19.20 -44.89
N VAL A 747 25.78 19.90 -44.31
CA VAL A 747 25.70 21.32 -43.93
C VAL A 747 27.02 21.95 -44.36
N SER A 748 26.96 23.20 -44.81
CA SER A 748 28.14 23.99 -45.19
C SER A 748 27.79 25.47 -45.13
N VAL A 749 28.73 26.31 -44.70
CA VAL A 749 28.62 27.76 -44.84
C VAL A 749 29.30 28.18 -46.15
N VAL A 750 28.69 29.08 -46.90
CA VAL A 750 29.13 29.47 -48.25
C VAL A 750 29.04 30.99 -48.39
N LYS A 751 30.08 31.60 -48.98
CA LYS A 751 29.96 32.97 -49.52
C LYS A 751 29.26 32.89 -50.90
N PRO A 752 28.36 33.83 -51.24
CA PRO A 752 27.58 33.83 -52.48
C PRO A 752 28.43 33.95 -53.77
#